data_AF-A0A0L0DME5-F1
#
_entry.id   AF-A0A0L0DME5-F1
#
_cell.length_a   1.000
_cell.length_b   1.000
_cell.length_c   1.000
_cell.angle_alpha   90.00
_cell.angle_beta   90.00
_cell.angle_gamma   90.00
#
_symmetry.space_group_name_H-M   'P 1'
#
loop_
_entity.id
_entity.type
_entity.pdbx_description
1 polymer ?
#
loop_
_entity_poly.entity_id
_entity_poly.type
_entity_poly.pdbx_seq_one_letter_code
_entity_poly.pdbx_strand_id
1 'polypeptide(L)'
;MASVFKALAHAESAYAKALHEVATSDAALFASSNIFKLFSQKSGRRSDALLSLQAAWDAVLESINSRAALHSQVAVDLIKDVAQPLGKFASAGRLKAPLSRGKGLLANLRAAESAYTSAKASFAKAKVELKRARRAYVTEPDLDRKRRLEASYAAARKTASSARKKLVRAHKAARTFADALTTSKLPGVYAALEDLERDRGSTVNSVLHRFVSISGSVVPAIKTACFALYSSVGAVDVDADLAAFVAAHKSSLDPTSMALIAPLDPAELDDVDLQGDDARDEHGSDSGSGRDGEDVDAGDTDNADNAYDDEYDDDDGDDDADSSESVDDNRTTVAEAAAAPKQGKVAQDTGRDAADARGRERVESAGSAVGAAVDSATGSATDSALDSALDSGAGSAVGAATLATPTASPYASVATAGDEVVSSSEYETDDDVAASAIQELIQRRARAESEAAAEAAASVAADASSPESEEEEDAAVAAATAAAAARRERQRLRKEQMAAMAAARARASGPIIAAEDDDDDGGAGRGRKAGPRGKPKAKSKKNENKARARAGSRGPGGGAPPVARGGAAPSSAHDPELVAMIRSLAAHSRHNDYYALFGIGDPRAPLAAIAKARRELTQKYHPDHQKDDTARASATEQLQRINSAFTNVLRNPQTRLLYNKLCKYRASYKQMTLGALNSDQLRLAASNLKVLLKDVEAENMPMDLIAEIRLCLGIVQRRLKV
;
A
#
# COMPACT_ATOMS: atom_id res chain seq x y z
N MET A 1 -3.04 7.87 3.79
CA MET A 1 -3.69 8.28 5.05
C MET A 1 -4.74 9.36 4.85
N ALA A 2 -4.40 10.60 4.48
CA ALA A 2 -5.42 11.66 4.34
C ALA A 2 -6.56 11.30 3.36
N SER A 3 -6.24 10.66 2.22
CA SER A 3 -7.23 10.15 1.27
C SER A 3 -8.14 9.08 1.88
N VAL A 4 -7.56 8.14 2.65
CA VAL A 4 -8.30 7.07 3.34
C VAL A 4 -9.31 7.66 4.33
N PHE A 5 -8.90 8.63 5.14
CA PHE A 5 -9.83 9.28 6.08
C PHE A 5 -10.90 10.12 5.39
N LYS A 6 -10.63 10.71 4.22
CA LYS A 6 -11.67 11.34 3.39
C LYS A 6 -12.66 10.33 2.87
N ALA A 7 -12.20 9.18 2.37
CA ALA A 7 -13.08 8.11 1.90
C ALA A 7 -13.96 7.58 3.05
N LEU A 8 -13.39 7.40 4.25
CA LEU A 8 -14.16 7.03 5.43
C LEU A 8 -15.20 8.08 5.79
N ALA A 9 -14.84 9.37 5.79
CA ALA A 9 -15.80 10.45 6.03
C ALA A 9 -16.92 10.48 4.97
N HIS A 10 -16.61 10.18 3.71
CA HIS A 10 -17.63 10.06 2.67
C HIS A 10 -18.58 8.89 2.92
N ALA A 11 -18.06 7.74 3.36
CA ALA A 11 -18.87 6.59 3.72
C ALA A 11 -19.80 6.92 4.91
N GLU A 12 -19.27 7.56 5.97
CA GLU A 12 -20.06 8.02 7.12
C GLU A 12 -21.15 9.02 6.70
N SER A 13 -20.83 9.95 5.81
CA SER A 13 -21.81 10.92 5.28
C SER A 13 -22.89 10.25 4.42
N ALA A 14 -22.52 9.25 3.61
CA ALA A 14 -23.48 8.49 2.81
C ALA A 14 -24.42 7.67 3.70
N TYR A 15 -23.88 7.00 4.72
CA TYR A 15 -24.66 6.27 5.71
C TYR A 15 -25.63 7.19 6.48
N ALA A 16 -25.15 8.36 6.91
CA ALA A 16 -25.99 9.37 7.54
C ALA A 16 -27.17 9.80 6.64
N LYS A 17 -26.92 10.04 5.35
CA LYS A 17 -27.98 10.40 4.39
C LYS A 17 -29.01 9.29 4.23
N ALA A 18 -28.57 8.04 4.10
CA ALA A 18 -29.47 6.90 3.98
C ALA A 18 -30.36 6.75 5.23
N LEU A 19 -29.80 6.91 6.43
CA LEU A 19 -30.58 6.88 7.67
C LEU A 19 -31.59 8.03 7.72
N HIS A 20 -31.19 9.24 7.35
CA HIS A 20 -32.10 10.39 7.31
C HIS A 20 -33.26 10.14 6.33
N GLU A 21 -32.95 9.62 5.14
CA GLU A 21 -33.96 9.29 4.13
C GLU A 21 -34.94 8.23 4.64
N VAL A 22 -34.47 7.16 5.29
CA VAL A 22 -35.36 6.18 5.93
C VAL A 22 -36.27 6.85 6.95
N ALA A 23 -35.71 7.69 7.84
CA ALA A 23 -36.51 8.38 8.85
C ALA A 23 -37.57 9.32 8.25
N THR A 24 -37.29 9.99 7.13
CA THR A 24 -38.22 10.93 6.50
C THR A 24 -39.22 10.26 5.55
N SER A 25 -38.77 9.27 4.77
CA SER A 25 -39.58 8.58 3.78
C SER A 25 -40.58 7.64 4.45
N ASP A 26 -40.16 6.93 5.50
CA ASP A 26 -41.08 6.10 6.27
C ASP A 26 -42.07 6.93 7.09
N ALA A 27 -41.67 8.12 7.60
CA ALA A 27 -42.63 9.04 8.20
C ALA A 27 -43.75 9.41 7.21
N ALA A 28 -43.40 9.69 5.96
CA ALA A 28 -44.35 10.03 4.91
C ALA A 28 -45.20 8.81 4.47
N LEU A 29 -44.58 7.64 4.31
CA LEU A 29 -45.29 6.40 3.97
C LEU A 29 -46.24 5.96 5.08
N PHE A 30 -45.81 6.02 6.33
CA PHE A 30 -46.64 5.68 7.49
C PHE A 30 -47.80 6.67 7.65
N ALA A 31 -47.58 7.97 7.45
CA ALA A 31 -48.65 8.97 7.42
C ALA A 31 -49.62 8.81 6.25
N SER A 32 -49.16 8.26 5.11
CA SER A 32 -49.96 8.08 3.89
C SER A 32 -50.65 6.71 3.77
N SER A 33 -50.25 5.74 4.60
CA SER A 33 -50.79 4.39 4.64
C SER A 33 -52.30 4.39 4.90
N ASN A 34 -53.05 3.60 4.11
CA ASN A 34 -54.50 3.48 4.23
C ASN A 34 -54.94 2.98 5.62
N ILE A 35 -54.09 2.21 6.29
CA ILE A 35 -54.33 1.75 7.66
C ILE A 35 -54.46 2.94 8.60
N PHE A 36 -53.60 3.97 8.47
CA PHE A 36 -53.68 5.17 9.32
C PHE A 36 -54.64 6.24 8.81
N LYS A 37 -54.88 6.31 7.48
CA LYS A 37 -55.98 7.14 6.94
C LYS A 37 -57.34 6.72 7.52
N LEU A 38 -57.56 5.42 7.75
CA LEU A 38 -58.75 4.91 8.44
C LEU A 38 -58.90 5.45 9.87
N PHE A 39 -57.79 5.66 10.60
CA PHE A 39 -57.82 6.31 11.92
C PHE A 39 -57.92 7.84 11.85
N SER A 40 -57.49 8.46 10.75
CA SER A 40 -57.39 9.93 10.63
C SER A 40 -58.58 10.62 9.93
N GLN A 41 -59.41 9.95 9.12
CA GLN A 41 -60.20 10.65 8.08
C GLN A 41 -61.60 11.17 8.42
N LYS A 42 -62.23 10.88 9.58
CA LYS A 42 -63.65 11.26 9.74
C LYS A 42 -64.05 12.11 10.93
N SER A 43 -63.16 12.36 11.88
CA SER A 43 -63.42 13.28 12.97
C SER A 43 -62.61 14.55 12.73
N GLY A 44 -63.27 15.67 12.37
CA GLY A 44 -62.66 17.01 12.30
C GLY A 44 -62.08 17.51 13.64
N ARG A 45 -62.06 16.65 14.67
CA ARG A 45 -61.24 16.77 15.87
C ARG A 45 -60.14 15.72 15.75
N ARG A 46 -58.94 16.13 15.31
CA ARG A 46 -57.70 15.43 15.67
C ARG A 46 -57.63 15.47 17.20
N SER A 47 -58.14 14.47 17.89
CA SER A 47 -57.80 14.32 19.29
C SER A 47 -56.32 13.91 19.32
N ASP A 48 -55.47 14.77 19.85
CA ASP A 48 -54.01 14.57 20.03
C ASP A 48 -53.65 13.38 20.95
N ALA A 49 -54.58 12.44 21.17
CA ALA A 49 -54.29 11.15 21.77
C ALA A 49 -53.48 10.34 20.74
N LEU A 50 -52.17 10.62 20.68
CA LEU A 50 -51.21 9.74 20.03
C LEU A 50 -51.43 8.35 20.62
N LEU A 51 -51.87 7.42 19.78
CA LEU A 51 -51.89 6.01 20.13
C LEU A 51 -50.46 5.64 20.56
N SER A 52 -50.32 4.91 21.66
CA SER A 52 -49.03 4.50 22.22
C SER A 52 -48.17 3.77 21.17
N LEU A 53 -48.80 3.03 20.25
CA LEU A 53 -48.14 2.45 19.07
C LEU A 53 -47.53 3.51 18.13
N GLN A 54 -48.27 4.59 17.84
CA GLN A 54 -47.78 5.68 17.00
C GLN A 54 -46.64 6.42 17.68
N ALA A 55 -46.75 6.71 18.98
CA ALA A 55 -45.68 7.33 19.75
C ALA A 55 -44.41 6.46 19.78
N ALA A 56 -44.55 5.14 19.89
CA ALA A 56 -43.43 4.21 19.82
C ALA A 56 -42.76 4.22 18.44
N TRP A 57 -43.54 4.29 17.36
CA TRP A 57 -43.02 4.40 16.00
C TRP A 57 -42.32 5.74 15.73
N ASP A 58 -42.91 6.85 16.16
CA ASP A 58 -42.31 8.18 16.05
C ASP A 58 -40.96 8.23 16.81
N ALA A 59 -40.88 7.59 17.98
CA ALA A 59 -39.63 7.44 18.72
C ALA A 59 -38.58 6.61 17.95
N VAL A 60 -39.00 5.64 17.11
CA VAL A 60 -38.09 4.91 16.21
C VAL A 60 -37.54 5.82 15.13
N LEU A 61 -38.39 6.64 14.49
CA LEU A 61 -37.97 7.54 13.43
C LEU A 61 -37.09 8.68 13.96
N GLU A 62 -37.45 9.29 15.09
CA GLU A 62 -36.63 10.29 15.78
C GLU A 62 -35.28 9.70 16.17
N SER A 63 -35.31 8.44 16.63
CA SER A 63 -34.10 7.68 16.88
C SER A 63 -33.23 7.61 15.62
N ILE A 64 -33.71 7.02 14.53
CA ILE A 64 -32.94 6.90 13.28
C ILE A 64 -32.39 8.26 12.83
N ASN A 65 -33.20 9.32 12.87
CA ASN A 65 -32.80 10.66 12.44
C ASN A 65 -31.69 11.27 13.31
N SER A 66 -31.73 11.09 14.63
CA SER A 66 -30.65 11.57 15.50
C SER A 66 -29.35 10.77 15.29
N ARG A 67 -29.43 9.49 14.88
CA ARG A 67 -28.22 8.74 14.45
C ARG A 67 -27.68 9.26 13.13
N ALA A 68 -28.55 9.58 12.17
CA ALA A 68 -28.14 10.24 10.94
C ALA A 68 -27.34 11.52 11.23
N ALA A 69 -27.83 12.37 12.14
CA ALA A 69 -27.13 13.58 12.57
C ALA A 69 -25.75 13.29 13.20
N LEU A 70 -25.65 12.25 14.04
CA LEU A 70 -24.38 11.83 14.63
C LEU A 70 -23.35 11.38 13.57
N HIS A 71 -23.74 10.50 12.66
CA HIS A 71 -22.84 10.02 11.60
C HIS A 71 -22.43 11.15 10.64
N SER A 72 -23.33 12.09 10.38
CA SER A 72 -23.01 13.32 9.64
C SER A 72 -21.94 14.15 10.35
N GLN A 73 -22.06 14.31 11.67
CA GLN A 73 -21.05 15.02 12.47
C GLN A 73 -19.71 14.29 12.50
N VAL A 74 -19.72 12.96 12.66
CA VAL A 74 -18.51 12.12 12.58
C VAL A 74 -17.80 12.32 11.24
N ALA A 75 -18.52 12.33 10.12
CA ALA A 75 -17.94 12.60 8.81
C ALA A 75 -17.24 13.97 8.74
N VAL A 76 -17.88 15.02 9.28
CA VAL A 76 -17.29 16.37 9.35
C VAL A 76 -16.02 16.38 10.20
N ASP A 77 -16.04 15.73 11.36
CA ASP A 77 -14.91 15.69 12.29
C ASP A 77 -13.74 14.87 11.72
N LEU A 78 -14.01 13.76 11.03
CA LEU A 78 -12.99 13.00 10.30
C LEU A 78 -12.30 13.84 9.21
N ILE A 79 -13.03 14.70 8.51
CA ILE A 79 -12.41 15.60 7.53
C ILE A 79 -11.57 16.65 8.25
N LYS A 80 -12.15 17.34 9.22
CA LYS A 80 -11.59 18.53 9.86
C LYS A 80 -10.42 18.21 10.78
N ASP A 81 -10.56 17.20 11.63
CA ASP A 81 -9.63 16.95 12.73
C ASP A 81 -8.65 15.80 12.42
N VAL A 82 -8.92 15.03 11.36
CA VAL A 82 -8.07 13.89 10.96
C VAL A 82 -7.46 14.10 9.57
N ALA A 83 -8.28 14.26 8.53
CA ALA A 83 -7.77 14.34 7.15
C ALA A 83 -7.05 15.66 6.83
N GLN A 84 -7.60 16.81 7.28
CA GLN A 84 -7.03 18.13 7.00
C GLN A 84 -5.64 18.35 7.63
N PRO A 85 -5.37 18.00 8.90
CA PRO A 85 -4.03 18.16 9.47
C PRO A 85 -2.96 17.39 8.71
N LEU A 86 -3.27 16.15 8.29
CA LEU A 86 -2.39 15.35 7.45
C LEU A 86 -2.12 16.02 6.09
N GLY A 87 -3.18 16.56 5.47
CA GLY A 87 -3.06 17.30 4.21
C GLY A 87 -2.21 18.55 4.34
N LYS A 88 -2.41 19.35 5.40
CA LYS A 88 -1.63 20.56 5.71
C LYS A 88 -0.16 20.24 5.96
N PHE A 89 0.13 19.16 6.69
CA PHE A 89 1.50 18.72 6.92
C PHE A 89 2.20 18.33 5.62
N ALA A 90 1.52 17.54 4.76
CA ALA A 90 2.07 17.09 3.49
C ALA A 90 2.33 18.23 2.51
N SER A 91 1.46 19.25 2.45
CA SER A 91 1.58 20.37 1.52
C SER A 91 2.57 21.45 1.96
N ALA A 92 3.00 21.46 3.22
CA ALA A 92 3.88 22.51 3.78
C ALA A 92 5.28 22.58 3.13
N GLY A 93 5.69 21.57 2.34
CA GLY A 93 6.95 21.60 1.57
C GLY A 93 8.22 21.70 2.41
N ARG A 94 8.13 21.44 3.73
CA ARG A 94 9.21 21.64 4.72
C ARG A 94 10.48 20.83 4.42
N LEU A 95 10.35 19.73 3.67
CA LEU A 95 11.47 18.86 3.26
C LEU A 95 12.40 19.53 2.24
N LYS A 96 11.90 20.46 1.41
CA LYS A 96 12.66 21.03 0.29
C LYS A 96 13.88 21.83 0.76
N ALA A 97 13.73 22.60 1.84
CA ALA A 97 14.77 23.46 2.38
C ALA A 97 16.00 22.68 2.91
N PRO A 98 15.87 21.70 3.83
CA PRO A 98 17.02 20.94 4.34
C PRO A 98 17.69 20.12 3.23
N LEU A 99 16.92 19.53 2.30
CA LEU A 99 17.49 18.80 1.16
C LEU A 99 18.27 19.71 0.21
N SER A 100 17.74 20.90 -0.09
CA SER A 100 18.44 21.89 -0.92
C SER A 100 19.75 22.34 -0.26
N ARG A 101 19.71 22.61 1.05
CA ARG A 101 20.90 22.94 1.85
C ARG A 101 21.94 21.82 1.79
N GLY A 102 21.54 20.57 2.02
CA GLY A 102 22.42 19.39 1.92
C GLY A 102 23.05 19.25 0.53
N LYS A 103 22.25 19.41 -0.54
CA LYS A 103 22.75 19.39 -1.93
C LYS A 103 23.79 20.49 -2.18
N GLY A 104 23.54 21.71 -1.70
CA GLY A 104 24.49 22.83 -1.80
C GLY A 104 25.81 22.55 -1.09
N LEU A 105 25.77 21.94 0.11
CA LEU A 105 26.97 21.55 0.84
C LEU A 105 27.80 20.50 0.08
N LEU A 106 27.15 19.50 -0.51
CA LEU A 106 27.83 18.48 -1.32
C LEU A 106 28.40 19.06 -2.63
N ALA A 107 27.71 20.01 -3.26
CA ALA A 107 28.23 20.71 -4.42
C ALA A 107 29.51 21.50 -4.09
N ASN A 108 29.53 22.19 -2.94
CA ASN A 108 30.70 22.90 -2.46
C ASN A 108 31.89 21.98 -2.15
N LEU A 109 31.63 20.79 -1.58
CA LEU A 109 32.68 19.78 -1.36
C LEU A 109 33.31 19.35 -2.69
N ARG A 110 32.48 19.00 -3.69
CA ARG A 110 32.95 18.59 -5.02
C ARG A 110 33.75 19.69 -5.71
N ALA A 111 33.34 20.94 -5.56
CA ALA A 111 34.09 22.08 -6.08
C ALA A 111 35.48 22.21 -5.42
N ALA A 112 35.57 22.01 -4.10
CA ALA A 112 36.84 22.02 -3.38
C ALA A 112 37.76 20.86 -3.78
N GLU A 113 37.20 19.65 -3.97
CA GLU A 113 37.94 18.47 -4.47
C GLU A 113 38.45 18.68 -5.90
N SER A 114 37.63 19.26 -6.78
CA SER A 114 38.03 19.61 -8.15
C SER A 114 39.16 20.65 -8.17
N ALA A 115 39.10 21.66 -7.29
CA ALA A 115 40.18 22.63 -7.14
C ALA A 115 41.48 21.98 -6.63
N TYR A 116 41.40 21.02 -5.71
CA TYR A 116 42.55 20.27 -5.23
C TYR A 116 43.17 19.37 -6.31
N THR A 117 42.35 18.59 -7.02
CA THR A 117 42.81 17.68 -8.09
C THR A 117 43.47 18.43 -9.25
N SER A 118 42.88 19.54 -9.68
CA SER A 118 43.46 20.42 -10.70
C SER A 118 44.79 21.04 -10.25
N ALA A 119 44.89 21.51 -9.00
CA ALA A 119 46.14 22.03 -8.44
C ALA A 119 47.23 20.93 -8.33
N LYS A 120 46.83 19.69 -7.98
CA LYS A 120 47.73 18.53 -7.90
C LYS A 120 48.30 18.18 -9.28
N ALA A 121 47.45 18.15 -10.31
CA ALA A 121 47.87 17.92 -11.69
C ALA A 121 48.82 19.03 -12.19
N SER A 122 48.53 20.30 -11.90
CA SER A 122 49.39 21.44 -12.25
C SER A 122 50.77 21.35 -11.60
N PHE A 123 50.83 21.01 -10.31
CA PHE A 123 52.10 20.82 -9.61
C PHE A 123 52.90 19.62 -10.16
N ALA A 124 52.24 18.50 -10.49
CA ALA A 124 52.89 17.35 -11.09
C ALA A 124 53.55 17.72 -12.43
N LYS A 125 52.84 18.44 -13.31
CA LYS A 125 53.39 18.95 -14.58
C LYS A 125 54.59 19.87 -14.36
N ALA A 126 54.48 20.85 -13.45
CA ALA A 126 55.56 21.77 -13.14
C ALA A 126 56.80 21.06 -12.55
N LYS A 127 56.61 19.98 -11.80
CA LYS A 127 57.70 19.16 -11.25
C LYS A 127 58.46 18.39 -12.34
N VAL A 128 57.76 17.87 -13.36
CA VAL A 128 58.39 17.23 -14.53
C VAL A 128 59.22 18.24 -15.30
N GLU A 129 58.65 19.42 -15.58
CA GLU A 129 59.36 20.47 -16.32
C GLU A 129 60.59 21.00 -15.56
N LEU A 130 60.47 21.18 -14.23
CA LEU A 130 61.61 21.53 -13.39
C LEU A 130 62.75 20.50 -13.47
N LYS A 131 62.42 19.21 -13.47
CA LYS A 131 63.42 18.14 -13.64
C LYS A 131 64.06 18.18 -15.02
N ARG A 132 63.29 18.45 -16.08
CA ARG A 132 63.77 18.58 -17.46
C ARG A 132 64.73 19.77 -17.60
N ALA A 133 64.31 20.96 -17.15
CA ALA A 133 65.12 22.17 -17.19
C ALA A 133 66.42 22.02 -16.36
N ARG A 134 66.34 21.37 -15.19
CA ARG A 134 67.52 21.06 -14.37
C ARG A 134 68.51 20.17 -15.09
N ARG A 135 68.03 19.08 -15.73
CA ARG A 135 68.90 18.16 -16.48
C ARG A 135 69.62 18.91 -17.59
N ALA A 136 68.89 19.66 -18.43
CA ALA A 136 69.46 20.44 -19.51
C ALA A 136 70.54 21.43 -19.02
N TYR A 137 70.27 22.18 -17.94
CA TYR A 137 71.23 23.11 -17.35
C TYR A 137 72.51 22.43 -16.82
N VAL A 138 72.37 21.26 -16.19
CA VAL A 138 73.51 20.52 -15.61
C VAL A 138 74.37 19.86 -16.68
N THR A 139 73.77 19.36 -17.77
CA THR A 139 74.48 18.63 -18.82
C THR A 139 75.11 19.52 -19.89
N GLU A 140 74.79 20.82 -19.94
CA GLU A 140 75.31 21.73 -20.98
C GLU A 140 76.76 22.15 -20.68
N PRO A 141 77.73 21.81 -21.56
CA PRO A 141 79.14 22.17 -21.37
C PRO A 141 79.45 23.63 -21.78
N ASP A 142 78.73 24.20 -22.74
CA ASP A 142 78.95 25.57 -23.23
C ASP A 142 78.42 26.61 -22.22
N LEU A 143 79.29 27.52 -21.77
CA LEU A 143 78.99 28.54 -20.76
C LEU A 143 77.91 29.54 -21.22
N ASP A 144 77.92 29.95 -22.48
CA ASP A 144 76.95 30.94 -22.97
C ASP A 144 75.55 30.32 -23.10
N ARG A 145 75.49 29.08 -23.59
CA ARG A 145 74.25 28.32 -23.64
C ARG A 145 73.75 27.96 -22.25
N LYS A 146 74.65 27.68 -21.32
CA LYS A 146 74.33 27.43 -19.91
C LYS A 146 73.74 28.65 -19.22
N ARG A 147 74.23 29.87 -19.49
CA ARG A 147 73.61 31.13 -19.02
C ARG A 147 72.18 31.29 -19.52
N ARG A 148 71.88 30.92 -20.77
CA ARG A 148 70.49 30.93 -21.30
C ARG A 148 69.61 29.87 -20.62
N LEU A 149 70.15 28.69 -20.35
CA LEU A 149 69.44 27.61 -19.64
C LEU A 149 69.22 27.93 -18.16
N GLU A 150 70.07 28.75 -17.54
CA GLU A 150 69.90 29.22 -16.16
C GLU A 150 68.58 29.98 -15.98
N ALA A 151 68.27 30.90 -16.89
CA ALA A 151 67.01 31.64 -16.88
C ALA A 151 65.81 30.69 -17.02
N SER A 152 65.89 29.70 -17.90
CA SER A 152 64.85 28.66 -18.08
C SER A 152 64.66 27.82 -16.82
N TYR A 153 65.75 27.38 -16.18
CA TYR A 153 65.70 26.64 -14.92
C TYR A 153 65.12 27.47 -13.78
N ALA A 154 65.52 28.75 -13.66
CA ALA A 154 64.98 29.68 -12.68
C ALA A 154 63.47 29.91 -12.87
N ALA A 155 63.01 30.06 -14.12
CA ALA A 155 61.60 30.17 -14.46
C ALA A 155 60.82 28.90 -14.10
N ALA A 156 61.32 27.71 -14.47
CA ALA A 156 60.69 26.44 -14.12
C ALA A 156 60.62 26.23 -12.59
N ARG A 157 61.65 26.65 -11.84
CA ARG A 157 61.68 26.61 -10.37
C ARG A 157 60.63 27.54 -9.77
N LYS A 158 60.48 28.75 -10.30
CA LYS A 158 59.46 29.71 -9.87
C LYS A 158 58.04 29.15 -10.11
N THR A 159 57.81 28.55 -11.28
CA THR A 159 56.53 27.90 -11.64
C THR A 159 56.22 26.70 -10.76
N ALA A 160 57.20 25.83 -10.48
CA ALA A 160 56.99 24.70 -9.57
C ALA A 160 56.70 25.17 -8.13
N SER A 161 57.38 26.23 -7.66
CA SER A 161 57.13 26.84 -6.35
C SER A 161 55.72 27.45 -6.24
N SER A 162 55.27 28.20 -7.25
CA SER A 162 53.92 28.76 -7.27
C SER A 162 52.84 27.69 -7.35
N ALA A 163 53.04 26.65 -8.19
CA ALA A 163 52.14 25.51 -8.28
C ALA A 163 52.05 24.72 -6.95
N ARG A 164 53.18 24.55 -6.25
CA ARG A 164 53.20 23.95 -4.89
C ARG A 164 52.37 24.77 -3.91
N LYS A 165 52.57 26.10 -3.88
CA LYS A 165 51.78 27.00 -3.01
C LYS A 165 50.28 26.89 -3.31
N LYS A 166 49.89 26.82 -4.59
CA LYS A 166 48.49 26.63 -5.01
C LYS A 166 47.93 25.29 -4.53
N LEU A 167 48.69 24.20 -4.67
CA LEU A 167 48.31 22.88 -4.17
C LEU A 167 48.10 22.86 -2.65
N VAL A 168 49.03 23.45 -1.88
CA VAL A 168 48.92 23.52 -0.41
C VAL A 168 47.68 24.31 0.01
N ARG A 169 47.40 25.45 -0.66
CA ARG A 169 46.19 26.24 -0.39
C ARG A 169 44.91 25.47 -0.72
N ALA A 170 44.85 24.82 -1.88
CA ALA A 170 43.68 24.03 -2.29
C ALA A 170 43.44 22.84 -1.34
N HIS A 171 44.51 22.14 -0.92
CA HIS A 171 44.42 21.06 0.06
C HIS A 171 43.94 21.56 1.42
N LYS A 172 44.48 22.67 1.93
CA LYS A 172 44.03 23.27 3.19
C LYS A 172 42.55 23.65 3.13
N ALA A 173 42.12 24.31 2.04
CA ALA A 173 40.72 24.69 1.85
C ALA A 173 39.78 23.48 1.79
N ALA A 174 40.13 22.44 1.01
CA ALA A 174 39.33 21.23 0.91
C ALA A 174 39.22 20.51 2.26
N ARG A 175 40.33 20.39 3.00
CA ARG A 175 40.35 19.78 4.34
C ARG A 175 39.52 20.57 5.35
N THR A 176 39.72 21.88 5.46
CA THR A 176 38.94 22.74 6.35
C THR A 176 37.44 22.67 6.03
N PHE A 177 37.08 22.60 4.73
CA PHE A 177 35.69 22.43 4.35
C PHE A 177 35.14 21.04 4.73
N ALA A 178 35.90 19.97 4.50
CA ALA A 178 35.50 18.61 4.88
C ALA A 178 35.35 18.46 6.40
N ASP A 179 36.26 19.04 7.17
CA ASP A 179 36.20 19.06 8.64
C ASP A 179 34.95 19.84 9.09
N ALA A 180 34.69 21.03 8.55
CA ALA A 180 33.48 21.80 8.86
C ALA A 180 32.20 21.08 8.43
N LEU A 181 32.23 20.40 7.28
CA LEU A 181 31.08 19.66 6.76
C LEU A 181 30.68 18.54 7.72
N THR A 182 31.65 17.74 8.16
CA THR A 182 31.42 16.58 9.04
C THR A 182 31.08 16.98 10.47
N THR A 183 31.72 18.03 11.00
CA THR A 183 31.57 18.42 12.41
C THR A 183 30.35 19.29 12.69
N SER A 184 29.91 20.13 11.73
CA SER A 184 28.86 21.12 12.01
C SER A 184 27.79 21.22 10.94
N LYS A 185 28.16 21.37 9.66
CA LYS A 185 27.18 21.74 8.62
C LYS A 185 26.20 20.61 8.30
N LEU A 186 26.71 19.39 8.18
CA LEU A 186 25.92 18.22 7.79
C LEU A 186 25.09 17.67 8.97
N PRO A 187 25.62 17.63 10.22
CA PRO A 187 24.79 17.43 11.41
C PRO A 187 23.61 18.40 11.50
N GLY A 188 23.78 19.68 11.18
CA GLY A 188 22.67 20.64 11.17
C GLY A 188 21.61 20.36 10.10
N VAL A 189 21.97 19.73 8.97
CA VAL A 189 20.99 19.26 7.97
C VAL A 189 20.25 18.03 8.50
N TYR A 190 20.95 17.11 9.15
CA TYR A 190 20.34 15.91 9.73
C TYR A 190 19.40 16.24 10.89
N ALA A 191 19.79 17.13 11.80
CA ALA A 191 18.92 17.59 12.87
C ALA A 191 17.60 18.18 12.31
N ALA A 192 17.68 19.00 11.27
CA ALA A 192 16.47 19.55 10.63
C ALA A 192 15.60 18.48 9.94
N LEU A 193 16.19 17.41 9.43
CA LEU A 193 15.44 16.27 8.86
C LEU A 193 14.83 15.41 9.98
N GLU A 194 15.54 15.22 11.07
CA GLU A 194 15.08 14.50 12.25
C GLU A 194 13.91 15.22 12.92
N ASP A 195 13.99 16.54 13.10
CA ASP A 195 12.88 17.35 13.63
C ASP A 195 11.64 17.26 12.73
N LEU A 196 11.83 17.28 11.40
CA LEU A 196 10.73 17.10 10.45
C LEU A 196 10.08 15.72 10.60
N GLU A 197 10.88 14.68 10.84
CA GLU A 197 10.36 13.32 11.02
C GLU A 197 9.67 13.14 12.39
N ARG A 198 10.19 13.77 13.45
CA ARG A 198 9.51 13.83 14.76
C ARG A 198 8.17 14.56 14.65
N ASP A 199 8.13 15.69 13.94
CA ASP A 199 6.89 16.42 13.69
C ASP A 199 5.88 15.57 12.90
N ARG A 200 6.35 14.81 11.91
CA ARG A 200 5.52 13.86 11.13
C ARG A 200 4.94 12.79 12.05
N GLY A 201 5.79 12.15 12.86
CA GLY A 201 5.38 11.12 13.81
C GLY A 201 4.36 11.64 14.83
N SER A 202 4.62 12.81 15.42
CA SER A 202 3.72 13.48 16.36
C SER A 202 2.37 13.83 15.72
N THR A 203 2.38 14.36 14.50
CA THR A 203 1.16 14.69 13.75
C THR A 203 0.33 13.43 13.48
N VAL A 204 0.96 12.36 12.99
CA VAL A 204 0.27 11.09 12.72
C VAL A 204 -0.30 10.50 14.01
N ASN A 205 0.48 10.47 15.09
CA ASN A 205 0.02 9.93 16.38
C ASN A 205 -1.20 10.71 16.92
N SER A 206 -1.12 12.05 16.92
CA SER A 206 -2.22 12.92 17.35
C SER A 206 -3.49 12.68 16.53
N VAL A 207 -3.34 12.59 15.20
CA VAL A 207 -4.45 12.33 14.28
C VAL A 207 -5.08 10.95 14.51
N LEU A 208 -4.29 9.91 14.77
CA LEU A 208 -4.81 8.58 15.07
C LEU A 208 -5.55 8.54 16.41
N HIS A 209 -5.05 9.22 17.45
CA HIS A 209 -5.79 9.36 18.70
C HIS A 209 -7.12 10.10 18.50
N ARG A 210 -7.15 11.14 17.67
CA ARG A 210 -8.40 11.83 17.32
C ARG A 210 -9.37 10.95 16.55
N PHE A 211 -8.88 10.19 15.58
CA PHE A 211 -9.68 9.21 14.86
C PHE A 211 -10.35 8.21 15.82
N VAL A 212 -9.58 7.57 16.70
CA VAL A 212 -10.11 6.60 17.68
C VAL A 212 -11.13 7.27 18.61
N SER A 213 -10.87 8.50 19.07
CA SER A 213 -11.81 9.25 19.90
C SER A 213 -13.12 9.57 19.18
N ILE A 214 -13.06 9.96 17.91
CA ILE A 214 -14.25 10.28 17.10
C ILE A 214 -15.06 9.00 16.88
N SER A 215 -14.44 7.92 16.40
CA SER A 215 -15.11 6.64 16.16
C SER A 215 -15.66 6.02 17.46
N GLY A 216 -14.95 6.18 18.58
CA GLY A 216 -15.39 5.69 19.89
C GLY A 216 -16.64 6.39 20.43
N SER A 217 -16.95 7.61 19.96
CA SER A 217 -18.15 8.35 20.39
C SER A 217 -19.46 7.76 19.86
N VAL A 218 -19.40 6.96 18.80
CA VAL A 218 -20.57 6.33 18.16
C VAL A 218 -21.17 5.22 19.01
N VAL A 219 -20.32 4.40 19.66
CA VAL A 219 -20.78 3.21 20.41
C VAL A 219 -21.71 3.56 21.58
N PRO A 220 -21.38 4.53 22.47
CA PRO A 220 -22.30 4.94 23.53
C PRO A 220 -23.63 5.50 23.01
N ALA A 221 -23.60 6.21 21.88
CA ALA A 221 -24.79 6.77 21.26
C ALA A 221 -25.70 5.67 20.69
N ILE A 222 -25.14 4.67 20.00
CA ILE A 222 -25.89 3.49 19.54
C ILE A 222 -26.50 2.75 20.73
N LYS A 223 -25.75 2.53 21.80
CA LYS A 223 -26.28 1.87 23.01
C LYS A 223 -27.47 2.63 23.61
N THR A 224 -27.35 3.95 23.72
CA THR A 224 -28.41 4.82 24.24
C THR A 224 -29.64 4.78 23.33
N ALA A 225 -29.43 4.79 22.01
CA ALA A 225 -30.49 4.65 21.02
C ALA A 225 -31.24 3.32 21.15
N CYS A 226 -30.53 2.19 21.19
CA CYS A 226 -31.15 0.88 21.33
C CYS A 226 -31.97 0.77 22.64
N PHE A 227 -31.48 1.35 23.74
CA PHE A 227 -32.23 1.36 25.00
C PHE A 227 -33.48 2.23 24.93
N ALA A 228 -33.40 3.40 24.31
CA ALA A 228 -34.56 4.27 24.08
C ALA A 228 -35.63 3.56 23.22
N LEU A 229 -35.20 2.92 22.11
CA LEU A 229 -36.08 2.13 21.26
C LEU A 229 -36.77 0.99 22.02
N TYR A 230 -36.00 0.22 22.78
CA TYR A 230 -36.53 -0.86 23.61
C TYR A 230 -37.58 -0.36 24.61
N SER A 231 -37.31 0.78 25.24
CA SER A 231 -38.23 1.41 26.20
C SER A 231 -39.51 1.91 25.51
N SER A 232 -39.40 2.51 24.32
CA SER A 232 -40.55 2.98 23.54
C SER A 232 -41.46 1.84 23.09
N VAL A 233 -40.88 0.72 22.65
CA VAL A 233 -41.67 -0.48 22.29
C VAL A 233 -42.34 -1.09 23.53
N GLY A 234 -41.65 -1.11 24.67
CA GLY A 234 -42.23 -1.58 25.94
C GLY A 234 -43.34 -0.68 26.50
N ALA A 235 -43.44 0.56 26.02
CA ALA A 235 -44.48 1.52 26.42
C ALA A 235 -45.76 1.43 25.57
N VAL A 236 -45.81 0.54 24.59
CA VAL A 236 -47.03 0.31 23.79
C VAL A 236 -48.09 -0.38 24.67
N ASP A 237 -49.22 0.29 24.83
CA ASP A 237 -50.38 -0.18 25.59
C ASP A 237 -51.55 -0.41 24.62
N VAL A 238 -51.70 -1.67 24.21
CA VAL A 238 -52.71 -2.10 23.24
C VAL A 238 -54.13 -1.88 23.77
N ASP A 239 -54.34 -2.04 25.07
CA ASP A 239 -55.67 -1.88 25.67
C ASP A 239 -56.07 -0.41 25.71
N ALA A 240 -55.13 0.49 26.05
CA ALA A 240 -55.34 1.93 25.99
C ALA A 240 -55.61 2.40 24.54
N ASP A 241 -54.85 1.89 23.57
CA ASP A 241 -55.02 2.22 22.15
C ASP A 241 -56.39 1.75 21.61
N LEU A 242 -56.82 0.53 21.96
CA LEU A 242 -58.14 -0.01 21.61
C LEU A 242 -59.27 0.79 22.26
N ALA A 243 -59.13 1.14 23.55
CA ALA A 243 -60.11 1.95 24.24
C ALA A 243 -60.25 3.34 23.61
N ALA A 244 -59.14 3.98 23.24
CA ALA A 244 -59.12 5.25 22.53
C ALA A 244 -59.78 5.14 21.15
N PHE A 245 -59.48 4.06 20.40
CA PHE A 245 -60.09 3.81 19.10
C PHE A 245 -61.60 3.63 19.19
N VAL A 246 -62.08 2.78 20.10
CA VAL A 246 -63.51 2.55 20.32
C VAL A 246 -64.18 3.84 20.74
N ALA A 247 -63.62 4.60 21.68
CA ALA A 247 -64.17 5.89 22.11
C ALA A 247 -64.32 6.88 20.95
N ALA A 248 -63.34 6.95 20.04
CA ALA A 248 -63.37 7.83 18.88
C ALA A 248 -64.43 7.43 17.83
N HIS A 249 -64.74 6.15 17.70
CA HIS A 249 -65.68 5.64 16.68
C HIS A 249 -67.08 5.31 17.23
N LYS A 250 -67.24 5.22 18.56
CA LYS A 250 -68.51 4.84 19.22
C LYS A 250 -69.67 5.75 18.82
N SER A 251 -69.44 7.05 18.62
CA SER A 251 -70.50 8.00 18.20
C SER A 251 -71.02 7.77 16.78
N SER A 252 -70.25 7.09 15.92
CA SER A 252 -70.68 6.74 14.56
C SER A 252 -71.53 5.46 14.49
N LEU A 253 -71.57 4.72 15.60
CA LEU A 253 -72.31 3.47 15.75
C LEU A 253 -73.48 3.63 16.73
N ASP A 254 -73.86 4.85 17.07
CA ASP A 254 -74.96 5.10 17.99
C ASP A 254 -76.28 4.59 17.35
N PRO A 255 -76.88 3.48 17.85
CA PRO A 255 -78.03 2.87 17.21
C PRO A 255 -79.26 3.79 17.17
N THR A 256 -79.27 4.85 17.97
CA THR A 256 -80.28 5.92 17.95
C THR A 256 -80.33 6.71 16.64
N SER A 257 -79.29 6.64 15.79
CA SER A 257 -79.32 7.23 14.45
C SER A 257 -79.90 6.29 13.38
N MET A 258 -80.15 5.02 13.69
CA MET A 258 -81.02 4.21 12.85
C MET A 258 -82.43 4.73 13.05
N ALA A 259 -82.93 5.51 12.09
CA ALA A 259 -84.33 5.92 12.06
C ALA A 259 -85.18 4.67 12.33
N LEU A 260 -85.82 4.63 13.50
CA LEU A 260 -86.90 3.70 13.75
C LEU A 260 -87.80 3.80 12.52
N ILE A 261 -87.91 2.71 11.76
CA ILE A 261 -88.83 2.60 10.64
C ILE A 261 -90.16 3.13 11.19
N ALA A 262 -90.59 4.29 10.67
CA ALA A 262 -91.86 4.85 11.08
C ALA A 262 -92.89 3.74 10.83
N PRO A 263 -93.75 3.41 11.80
CA PRO A 263 -94.75 2.36 11.63
C PRO A 263 -95.48 2.63 10.32
N LEU A 264 -95.48 1.65 9.41
CA LEU A 264 -96.18 1.76 8.12
C LEU A 264 -97.62 2.21 8.38
N ASP A 265 -98.03 3.26 7.68
CA ASP A 265 -99.42 3.70 7.66
C ASP A 265 -100.26 2.57 7.02
N PRO A 266 -101.25 1.99 7.72
CA PRO A 266 -102.03 0.85 7.21
C PRO A 266 -102.86 1.15 5.95
N ALA A 267 -102.83 2.37 5.41
CA ALA A 267 -103.52 2.75 4.19
C ALA A 267 -102.78 2.39 2.87
N GLU A 268 -101.49 2.01 2.91
CA GLU A 268 -100.70 1.73 1.69
C GLU A 268 -100.61 0.24 1.29
N LEU A 269 -101.38 -0.64 1.93
CA LEU A 269 -101.29 -2.11 1.72
C LEU A 269 -102.41 -2.74 0.86
N ASP A 270 -103.35 -1.97 0.30
CA ASP A 270 -104.54 -2.53 -0.38
C ASP A 270 -104.59 -2.45 -1.93
N ASP A 271 -103.63 -1.84 -2.63
CA ASP A 271 -103.69 -1.70 -4.10
C ASP A 271 -102.50 -2.34 -4.85
N VAL A 272 -102.37 -3.67 -4.77
CA VAL A 272 -101.56 -4.42 -5.75
C VAL A 272 -102.43 -5.51 -6.38
N ASP A 273 -103.20 -5.06 -7.37
CA ASP A 273 -104.01 -5.89 -8.25
C ASP A 273 -103.13 -6.81 -9.12
N LEU A 274 -103.50 -8.09 -9.09
CA LEU A 274 -102.96 -9.19 -9.88
C LEU A 274 -103.66 -9.25 -11.24
N GLN A 275 -102.96 -8.90 -12.32
CA GLN A 275 -103.22 -9.22 -13.74
C GLN A 275 -101.94 -8.84 -14.50
N GLY A 276 -101.31 -9.60 -15.40
CA GLY A 276 -101.66 -10.76 -16.20
C GLY A 276 -100.92 -10.59 -17.55
N ASP A 277 -100.34 -11.68 -18.08
CA ASP A 277 -99.94 -11.89 -19.49
C ASP A 277 -98.70 -11.11 -20.01
N ASP A 278 -97.78 -11.61 -20.84
CA ASP A 278 -97.62 -12.87 -21.55
C ASP A 278 -96.23 -12.95 -22.22
N ALA A 279 -95.72 -14.19 -22.35
CA ALA A 279 -95.03 -14.78 -23.51
C ALA A 279 -93.51 -14.60 -23.84
N ARG A 280 -92.95 -15.77 -24.25
CA ARG A 280 -91.80 -16.09 -25.14
C ARG A 280 -90.38 -16.14 -24.53
N ASP A 281 -89.48 -17.08 -24.85
CA ASP A 281 -89.41 -18.29 -25.69
C ASP A 281 -88.15 -19.05 -25.19
N GLU A 282 -88.25 -20.34 -24.86
CA GLU A 282 -87.71 -21.51 -25.59
C GLU A 282 -86.17 -21.77 -25.57
N HIS A 283 -85.87 -23.07 -25.34
CA HIS A 283 -84.61 -23.83 -25.51
C HIS A 283 -83.52 -23.62 -24.46
N GLY A 284 -82.93 -24.64 -23.80
CA GLY A 284 -82.91 -26.10 -23.93
C GLY A 284 -81.56 -26.53 -23.28
N SER A 285 -81.54 -27.40 -22.26
CA SER A 285 -81.10 -28.81 -22.35
C SER A 285 -79.70 -28.98 -23.00
N ASP A 286 -78.68 -29.67 -22.47
CA ASP A 286 -78.61 -30.82 -21.57
C ASP A 286 -77.12 -31.29 -21.53
N SER A 287 -76.76 -32.03 -20.47
CA SER A 287 -75.64 -32.99 -20.34
C SER A 287 -74.19 -32.48 -20.42
N GLY A 288 -73.22 -32.90 -19.59
CA GLY A 288 -73.12 -34.06 -18.71
C GLY A 288 -71.97 -34.98 -19.13
N SER A 289 -71.10 -35.37 -18.18
CA SER A 289 -69.92 -36.28 -18.26
C SER A 289 -68.64 -35.65 -18.83
N GLY A 290 -67.44 -35.76 -18.25
CA GLY A 290 -66.90 -36.70 -17.26
C GLY A 290 -65.95 -37.68 -17.95
N ARG A 291 -64.62 -37.54 -17.77
CA ARG A 291 -63.65 -38.65 -17.80
C ARG A 291 -62.21 -38.25 -17.46
N ASP A 292 -61.63 -39.10 -16.63
CA ASP A 292 -60.26 -39.16 -16.15
C ASP A 292 -59.27 -39.75 -17.18
N GLY A 293 -57.97 -39.53 -16.94
CA GLY A 293 -56.99 -40.63 -16.89
C GLY A 293 -56.00 -40.83 -18.04
N GLU A 294 -54.75 -40.40 -17.77
CA GLU A 294 -53.47 -41.12 -17.93
C GLU A 294 -52.89 -41.57 -19.30
N ASP A 295 -51.69 -41.03 -19.55
CA ASP A 295 -50.40 -41.73 -19.79
C ASP A 295 -49.88 -42.09 -21.21
N VAL A 296 -48.54 -41.86 -21.32
CA VAL A 296 -47.49 -42.30 -22.29
C VAL A 296 -47.62 -41.75 -23.75
N ASP A 297 -46.59 -41.43 -24.55
CA ASP A 297 -45.17 -41.80 -24.62
C ASP A 297 -44.39 -40.78 -25.50
N ALA A 298 -43.07 -40.99 -25.53
CA ALA A 298 -41.91 -40.20 -25.96
C ALA A 298 -41.78 -39.60 -27.39
N GLY A 299 -40.83 -38.65 -27.48
CA GLY A 299 -39.99 -38.32 -28.65
C GLY A 299 -40.57 -37.29 -29.62
N ASP A 300 -39.83 -36.49 -30.37
CA ASP A 300 -38.40 -36.22 -30.50
C ASP A 300 -38.30 -34.99 -31.44
N THR A 301 -37.20 -34.25 -31.38
CA THR A 301 -36.62 -33.39 -32.45
C THR A 301 -37.36 -32.18 -33.07
N ASP A 302 -36.65 -31.04 -32.97
CA ASP A 302 -36.23 -30.15 -34.06
C ASP A 302 -37.17 -29.12 -34.73
N ASN A 303 -36.72 -27.86 -34.57
CA ASN A 303 -36.46 -26.85 -35.61
C ASN A 303 -37.52 -25.85 -36.08
N ALA A 304 -36.96 -24.65 -36.30
CA ALA A 304 -37.22 -23.67 -37.35
C ALA A 304 -38.25 -22.54 -37.09
N ASP A 305 -37.68 -21.35 -36.91
CA ASP A 305 -37.78 -20.18 -37.80
C ASP A 305 -39.12 -19.46 -38.05
N ASN A 306 -38.94 -18.13 -38.13
CA ASN A 306 -39.74 -17.05 -38.74
C ASN A 306 -40.61 -16.23 -37.77
N ALA A 307 -40.34 -14.93 -37.55
CA ALA A 307 -40.27 -13.78 -38.48
C ALA A 307 -41.65 -13.22 -38.85
N TYR A 308 -41.68 -11.90 -39.10
CA TYR A 308 -42.78 -10.94 -39.29
C TYR A 308 -43.17 -10.18 -38.02
N ASP A 309 -42.79 -8.91 -37.84
CA ASP A 309 -42.99 -7.66 -38.62
C ASP A 309 -44.40 -7.05 -38.48
N ASP A 310 -44.32 -5.74 -38.25
CA ASP A 310 -45.19 -4.64 -38.69
C ASP A 310 -46.51 -4.28 -37.97
N GLU A 311 -46.43 -3.07 -37.40
CA GLU A 311 -47.29 -1.89 -37.60
C GLU A 311 -48.75 -1.92 -37.12
N TYR A 312 -49.10 -0.92 -36.28
CA TYR A 312 -50.08 0.13 -36.61
C TYR A 312 -50.07 1.24 -35.52
N ASP A 313 -49.60 2.42 -35.92
CA ASP A 313 -50.26 3.74 -35.96
C ASP A 313 -51.07 4.32 -34.78
N ASP A 314 -50.72 5.58 -34.49
CA ASP A 314 -51.54 6.79 -34.32
C ASP A 314 -52.63 6.84 -33.23
N ASP A 315 -52.47 7.76 -32.27
CA ASP A 315 -53.42 8.88 -32.17
C ASP A 315 -52.87 10.05 -31.35
N ASP A 316 -53.03 11.25 -31.93
CA ASP A 316 -52.64 12.56 -31.45
C ASP A 316 -53.59 13.08 -30.36
N GLY A 317 -53.07 13.91 -29.47
CA GLY A 317 -53.85 14.61 -28.45
C GLY A 317 -53.13 15.83 -27.90
N ASP A 318 -53.06 16.87 -28.73
CA ASP A 318 -52.71 18.24 -28.34
C ASP A 318 -53.78 18.84 -27.42
N ASP A 319 -53.36 19.55 -26.37
CA ASP A 319 -54.13 20.66 -25.80
C ASP A 319 -53.18 21.66 -25.14
N ASP A 320 -52.97 22.77 -25.84
CA ASP A 320 -52.30 23.98 -25.39
C ASP A 320 -53.19 24.75 -24.39
N ALA A 321 -52.58 25.27 -23.32
CA ALA A 321 -53.13 26.41 -22.59
C ALA A 321 -52.01 27.35 -22.13
N ASP A 322 -51.79 28.35 -22.96
CA ASP A 322 -50.98 29.54 -22.76
C ASP A 322 -51.63 30.49 -21.74
N SER A 323 -50.82 31.12 -20.88
CA SER A 323 -51.22 32.29 -20.09
C SER A 323 -49.99 33.06 -19.63
N SER A 324 -49.69 34.09 -20.40
CA SER A 324 -48.73 35.17 -20.17
C SER A 324 -49.09 36.04 -18.96
N GLU A 325 -48.09 36.45 -18.18
CA GLU A 325 -48.16 37.66 -17.36
C GLU A 325 -46.83 38.41 -17.40
N SER A 326 -46.94 39.74 -17.44
CA SER A 326 -45.97 40.69 -17.97
C SER A 326 -45.54 41.73 -16.94
N VAL A 327 -44.31 42.25 -17.11
CA VAL A 327 -43.85 43.63 -16.80
C VAL A 327 -43.60 43.99 -15.31
N ASP A 328 -42.36 44.29 -14.91
CA ASP A 328 -41.87 45.69 -14.80
C ASP A 328 -40.38 45.84 -14.40
N ASP A 329 -39.85 47.00 -14.78
CA ASP A 329 -38.47 47.50 -14.78
C ASP A 329 -37.75 47.62 -13.41
N ASN A 330 -36.41 47.45 -13.41
CA ASN A 330 -35.56 48.51 -12.87
C ASN A 330 -34.12 48.53 -13.42
N ARG A 331 -33.70 49.74 -13.80
CA ARG A 331 -32.48 50.08 -14.54
C ARG A 331 -31.64 51.01 -13.67
N THR A 332 -30.35 50.72 -13.49
CA THR A 332 -29.35 51.77 -13.20
C THR A 332 -27.97 51.38 -13.74
N THR A 333 -27.41 52.31 -14.51
CA THR A 333 -26.14 52.31 -15.25
C THR A 333 -25.11 53.20 -14.56
N VAL A 334 -23.78 52.91 -14.66
CA VAL A 334 -22.65 53.86 -14.90
C VAL A 334 -21.41 53.01 -15.33
N ALA A 335 -20.95 53.06 -16.60
CA ALA A 335 -19.71 53.67 -17.16
C ALA A 335 -18.37 53.25 -16.49
N GLU A 336 -17.23 52.96 -17.16
CA GLU A 336 -16.56 53.76 -18.20
C GLU A 336 -15.32 53.02 -18.83
N ALA A 337 -15.15 53.22 -20.15
CA ALA A 337 -13.99 53.22 -21.09
C ALA A 337 -12.66 52.41 -20.90
N ALA A 338 -12.20 51.70 -21.97
CA ALA A 338 -11.18 52.20 -22.93
C ALA A 338 -10.63 51.15 -23.97
N ALA A 339 -10.77 51.51 -25.26
CA ALA A 339 -9.84 51.38 -26.42
C ALA A 339 -9.24 50.04 -26.96
N ALA A 340 -9.82 49.52 -28.07
CA ALA A 340 -9.30 49.33 -29.48
C ALA A 340 -7.89 48.70 -29.80
N PRO A 341 -7.60 48.20 -31.06
CA PRO A 341 -8.46 47.57 -32.10
C PRO A 341 -7.85 46.38 -32.93
N LYS A 342 -8.73 45.74 -33.73
CA LYS A 342 -8.59 45.11 -35.09
C LYS A 342 -7.80 43.79 -35.29
N GLN A 343 -8.50 42.75 -35.76
CA GLN A 343 -8.45 42.23 -37.15
C GLN A 343 -9.56 41.14 -37.35
N GLY A 344 -10.23 41.16 -38.50
CA GLY A 344 -11.41 40.33 -38.77
C GLY A 344 -11.17 39.09 -39.61
N LYS A 345 -12.16 38.19 -39.65
CA LYS A 345 -12.52 37.41 -40.84
C LYS A 345 -13.89 36.75 -40.68
N VAL A 346 -14.60 36.70 -41.80
CA VAL A 346 -15.97 36.24 -42.09
C VAL A 346 -16.08 34.71 -42.08
N ALA A 347 -17.20 34.15 -41.57
CA ALA A 347 -18.02 33.10 -42.21
C ALA A 347 -19.18 32.61 -41.30
N GLN A 348 -20.40 32.68 -41.86
CA GLN A 348 -21.52 31.69 -41.84
C GLN A 348 -21.90 31.06 -40.49
N ASP A 349 -23.04 31.36 -39.87
CA ASP A 349 -24.43 31.06 -40.28
C ASP A 349 -24.70 29.58 -40.54
N THR A 350 -25.20 28.88 -39.51
CA THR A 350 -26.08 27.69 -39.55
C THR A 350 -26.20 27.10 -38.12
N GLY A 351 -27.42 26.79 -37.68
CA GLY A 351 -27.67 25.81 -36.61
C GLY A 351 -28.05 26.33 -35.23
N ARG A 352 -29.15 27.09 -35.12
CA ARG A 352 -30.07 26.94 -33.98
C ARG A 352 -30.97 25.75 -34.33
N ASP A 353 -31.18 24.85 -33.36
CA ASP A 353 -32.02 23.63 -33.37
C ASP A 353 -31.20 22.36 -33.02
N ALA A 354 -30.59 22.36 -31.83
CA ALA A 354 -29.96 21.15 -31.26
C ALA A 354 -29.75 21.22 -29.73
N ALA A 355 -30.60 21.96 -28.99
CA ALA A 355 -30.36 22.23 -27.57
C ALA A 355 -31.32 21.52 -26.59
N ASP A 356 -32.53 21.10 -26.99
CA ASP A 356 -33.52 20.57 -26.02
C ASP A 356 -33.63 19.05 -25.92
N ALA A 357 -33.01 18.29 -26.82
CA ALA A 357 -33.03 16.82 -26.77
C ALA A 357 -31.95 16.18 -25.86
N ARG A 358 -31.02 16.96 -25.29
CA ARG A 358 -29.86 16.45 -24.51
C ARG A 358 -30.05 16.49 -22.98
N GLY A 359 -31.22 16.92 -22.50
CA GLY A 359 -31.49 17.09 -21.07
C GLY A 359 -31.96 15.83 -20.34
N ARG A 360 -32.81 15.00 -20.97
CA ARG A 360 -33.42 13.83 -20.30
C ARG A 360 -32.57 12.56 -20.33
N GLU A 361 -31.77 12.34 -21.38
CA GLU A 361 -30.85 11.19 -21.48
C GLU A 361 -29.68 11.27 -20.48
N ARG A 362 -29.40 12.46 -19.92
CA ARG A 362 -28.31 12.69 -18.96
C ARG A 362 -28.63 12.32 -17.51
N VAL A 363 -29.89 12.14 -17.14
CA VAL A 363 -30.28 11.86 -15.74
C VAL A 363 -30.30 10.36 -15.45
N GLU A 364 -30.73 9.54 -16.41
CA GLU A 364 -30.71 8.07 -16.29
C GLU A 364 -29.30 7.48 -16.52
N SER A 365 -28.51 8.09 -17.41
CA SER A 365 -27.09 7.78 -17.59
C SER A 365 -26.25 8.12 -16.34
N ALA A 366 -26.62 9.16 -15.58
CA ALA A 366 -25.91 9.55 -14.37
C ALA A 366 -26.15 8.59 -13.20
N GLY A 367 -27.35 8.01 -13.03
CA GLY A 367 -27.62 7.04 -11.96
C GLY A 367 -26.85 5.72 -12.13
N SER A 368 -26.79 5.20 -13.36
CA SER A 368 -26.05 3.98 -13.69
C SER A 368 -24.52 4.19 -13.68
N ALA A 369 -24.05 5.36 -14.13
CA ALA A 369 -22.64 5.73 -14.05
C ALA A 369 -22.17 5.99 -12.61
N VAL A 370 -23.03 6.50 -11.73
CA VAL A 370 -22.71 6.70 -10.30
C VAL A 370 -22.67 5.37 -9.55
N GLY A 371 -23.58 4.43 -9.81
CA GLY A 371 -23.52 3.08 -9.24
C GLY A 371 -22.23 2.34 -9.65
N ALA A 372 -21.92 2.33 -10.95
CA ALA A 372 -20.69 1.70 -11.47
C ALA A 372 -19.41 2.41 -11.02
N ALA A 373 -19.42 3.74 -10.84
CA ALA A 373 -18.28 4.49 -10.31
C ALA A 373 -18.11 4.29 -8.79
N VAL A 374 -19.19 4.10 -8.03
CA VAL A 374 -19.15 3.79 -6.60
C VAL A 374 -18.67 2.36 -6.36
N ASP A 375 -19.13 1.37 -7.13
CA ASP A 375 -18.67 -0.02 -7.02
C ASP A 375 -17.21 -0.18 -7.48
N SER A 376 -16.80 0.55 -8.52
CA SER A 376 -15.42 0.60 -8.98
C SER A 376 -14.49 1.37 -8.02
N ALA A 377 -14.95 2.48 -7.44
CA ALA A 377 -14.17 3.26 -6.48
C ALA A 377 -14.12 2.61 -5.09
N THR A 378 -15.17 1.92 -4.63
CA THR A 378 -15.15 1.17 -3.37
C THR A 378 -14.29 -0.08 -3.50
N GLY A 379 -14.44 -0.89 -4.56
CA GLY A 379 -13.58 -2.05 -4.81
C GLY A 379 -12.09 -1.67 -4.94
N SER A 380 -11.78 -0.60 -5.68
CA SER A 380 -10.39 -0.14 -5.86
C SER A 380 -9.82 0.60 -4.64
N ALA A 381 -10.66 1.27 -3.83
CA ALA A 381 -10.24 1.90 -2.58
C ALA A 381 -10.11 0.91 -1.40
N THR A 382 -10.92 -0.15 -1.34
CA THR A 382 -10.74 -1.22 -0.35
C THR A 382 -9.50 -2.06 -0.64
N ASP A 383 -9.23 -2.39 -1.91
CA ASP A 383 -8.01 -3.10 -2.30
C ASP A 383 -6.77 -2.24 -2.06
N SER A 384 -6.81 -0.94 -2.38
CA SER A 384 -5.69 -0.01 -2.12
C SER A 384 -5.49 0.36 -0.64
N ALA A 385 -6.55 0.32 0.17
CA ALA A 385 -6.48 0.59 1.62
C ALA A 385 -6.00 -0.64 2.40
N LEU A 386 -6.36 -1.86 1.97
CA LEU A 386 -5.77 -3.10 2.52
C LEU A 386 -4.28 -3.19 2.19
N ASP A 387 -3.87 -2.84 0.97
CA ASP A 387 -2.46 -2.86 0.55
C ASP A 387 -1.62 -1.81 1.31
N SER A 388 -2.21 -0.65 1.63
CA SER A 388 -1.55 0.42 2.39
C SER A 388 -1.49 0.17 3.91
N ALA A 389 -2.46 -0.56 4.47
CA ALA A 389 -2.50 -0.93 5.89
C ALA A 389 -1.51 -2.06 6.23
N LEU A 390 -1.26 -2.98 5.27
CA LEU A 390 -0.29 -4.05 5.43
C LEU A 390 1.18 -3.60 5.21
N ASP A 391 1.44 -2.56 4.39
CA ASP A 391 2.80 -1.97 4.22
C ASP A 391 3.23 -1.10 5.43
N SER A 392 2.28 -0.71 6.30
CA SER A 392 2.54 0.20 7.44
C SER A 392 2.57 -0.48 8.83
N GLY A 393 2.11 -1.74 8.93
CA GLY A 393 1.91 -2.43 10.22
C GLY A 393 3.03 -3.37 10.70
N ALA A 394 4.03 -3.69 9.86
CA ALA A 394 5.00 -4.75 10.18
C ALA A 394 6.40 -4.25 10.60
N GLY A 395 6.58 -2.95 10.86
CA GLY A 395 7.91 -2.35 11.05
C GLY A 395 8.22 -1.70 12.40
N SER A 396 7.26 -1.48 13.31
CA SER A 396 7.54 -0.63 14.48
C SER A 396 6.61 -0.85 15.68
N ALA A 397 6.66 -2.02 16.30
CA ALA A 397 6.11 -2.24 17.65
C ALA A 397 6.66 -3.53 18.30
N VAL A 398 7.95 -3.57 18.60
CA VAL A 398 8.48 -4.40 19.71
C VAL A 398 9.58 -3.57 20.38
N GLY A 399 9.24 -2.92 21.50
CA GLY A 399 10.22 -2.24 22.34
C GLY A 399 9.81 -0.85 22.83
N ALA A 400 8.70 -0.75 23.58
CA ALA A 400 8.48 0.33 24.55
C ALA A 400 7.20 0.06 25.37
N ALA A 401 7.26 -0.89 26.30
CA ALA A 401 6.27 -1.03 27.35
C ALA A 401 6.95 -1.59 28.60
N THR A 402 7.68 -0.75 29.31
CA THR A 402 8.00 -0.92 30.72
C THR A 402 8.38 0.45 31.28
N LEU A 403 7.81 0.79 32.44
CA LEU A 403 8.01 2.00 33.27
C LEU A 403 7.11 3.21 32.96
N ALA A 404 5.92 3.18 33.56
CA ALA A 404 5.37 4.36 34.25
C ALA A 404 4.35 3.90 35.30
N THR A 405 4.79 3.74 36.54
CA THR A 405 3.92 3.81 37.73
C THR A 405 3.64 5.26 38.06
N PRO A 406 2.39 5.62 38.38
CA PRO A 406 2.12 6.64 39.37
C PRO A 406 1.37 6.05 40.56
N THR A 407 2.00 6.18 41.71
CA THR A 407 1.43 6.07 43.04
C THR A 407 0.25 7.04 43.21
N ALA A 408 -0.92 6.54 43.60
CA ALA A 408 -1.76 7.06 44.69
C ALA A 408 -3.18 6.44 44.62
N SER A 409 -3.49 5.59 45.61
CA SER A 409 -4.86 5.31 46.06
C SER A 409 -5.21 6.30 47.17
N PRO A 410 -6.49 6.63 47.38
CA PRO A 410 -7.20 5.91 48.44
C PRO A 410 -8.67 5.62 48.10
N TYR A 411 -9.12 4.39 48.29
CA TYR A 411 -10.37 4.10 49.01
C TYR A 411 -10.41 2.62 49.44
N ALA A 412 -10.90 2.43 50.65
CA ALA A 412 -10.83 1.23 51.47
C ALA A 412 -11.98 0.23 51.25
N SER A 413 -11.81 -0.94 51.89
CA SER A 413 -12.80 -2.01 52.18
C SER A 413 -13.07 -2.96 50.99
N VAL A 414 -13.10 -4.30 51.11
CA VAL A 414 -13.51 -5.23 52.17
C VAL A 414 -12.70 -6.54 52.09
N ALA A 415 -12.66 -7.25 53.22
CA ALA A 415 -11.94 -8.47 53.59
C ALA A 415 -12.17 -9.76 52.76
N THR A 416 -11.17 -10.67 52.89
CA THR A 416 -11.20 -12.13 53.24
C THR A 416 -10.18 -12.89 52.36
N ALA A 417 -8.98 -13.22 52.87
CA ALA A 417 -8.62 -14.44 53.63
C ALA A 417 -8.72 -15.73 52.79
N GLY A 418 -7.56 -16.31 52.46
CA GLY A 418 -7.44 -17.59 51.74
C GLY A 418 -5.98 -17.89 51.39
N ASP A 419 -5.32 -18.53 52.34
CA ASP A 419 -3.94 -19.04 52.38
C ASP A 419 -3.79 -20.26 51.44
N GLU A 420 -2.78 -20.32 50.56
CA GLU A 420 -2.13 -21.57 50.14
C GLU A 420 -0.70 -21.34 49.64
N VAL A 421 0.19 -22.15 50.22
CA VAL A 421 1.64 -22.27 50.05
C VAL A 421 1.93 -23.39 49.04
N VAL A 422 2.62 -23.14 47.91
CA VAL A 422 3.44 -24.15 47.22
C VAL A 422 4.56 -23.53 46.36
N SER A 423 5.79 -23.90 46.74
CA SER A 423 6.98 -24.31 45.97
C SER A 423 7.59 -23.48 44.82
N SER A 424 8.84 -23.13 45.11
CA SER A 424 10.01 -22.84 44.27
C SER A 424 10.16 -23.65 42.96
N SER A 425 10.59 -22.97 41.90
CA SER A 425 11.59 -23.47 40.92
C SER A 425 12.19 -22.33 40.09
N GLU A 426 13.51 -22.15 40.24
CA GLU A 426 14.52 -21.79 39.21
C GLU A 426 14.17 -20.72 38.15
N TYR A 427 14.79 -19.53 38.25
CA TYR A 427 15.13 -18.71 37.10
C TYR A 427 16.56 -18.16 37.19
N GLU A 428 17.28 -18.33 36.09
CA GLU A 428 18.68 -18.02 35.84
C GLU A 428 18.93 -16.51 35.71
N THR A 429 19.82 -16.01 36.56
CA THR A 429 20.76 -14.88 36.41
C THR A 429 20.37 -13.64 35.58
N ASP A 430 19.92 -12.59 36.29
CA ASP A 430 19.90 -11.17 35.88
C ASP A 430 21.29 -10.48 35.88
N ASP A 431 22.38 -11.24 36.08
CA ASP A 431 23.72 -10.68 36.35
C ASP A 431 24.39 -10.05 35.11
N ASP A 432 24.07 -10.51 33.89
CA ASP A 432 24.70 -9.97 32.66
C ASP A 432 24.13 -8.60 32.25
N VAL A 433 22.86 -8.33 32.57
CA VAL A 433 22.24 -7.03 32.33
C VAL A 433 22.75 -6.01 33.35
N ALA A 434 22.93 -6.44 34.61
CA ALA A 434 23.54 -5.62 35.65
C ALA A 434 25.00 -5.27 35.31
N ALA A 435 25.79 -6.22 34.80
CA ALA A 435 27.18 -5.98 34.40
C ALA A 435 27.29 -4.94 33.26
N SER A 436 26.42 -5.02 32.25
CA SER A 436 26.37 -4.05 31.15
C SER A 436 25.96 -2.65 31.62
N ALA A 437 24.96 -2.54 32.49
CA ALA A 437 24.50 -1.28 33.07
C ALA A 437 25.57 -0.62 33.96
N ILE A 438 26.27 -1.41 34.77
CA ILE A 438 27.40 -0.94 35.60
C ILE A 438 28.54 -0.43 34.71
N GLN A 439 28.84 -1.12 33.61
CA GLN A 439 29.90 -0.70 32.69
C GLN A 439 29.54 0.59 31.94
N GLU A 440 28.26 0.80 31.61
CA GLU A 440 27.79 2.07 31.04
C GLU A 440 27.86 3.22 32.07
N LEU A 441 27.50 2.97 33.32
CA LEU A 441 27.63 3.93 34.44
C LEU A 441 29.08 4.35 34.68
N ILE A 442 30.01 3.40 34.67
CA ILE A 442 31.46 3.67 34.79
C ILE A 442 31.93 4.54 33.61
N GLN A 443 31.48 4.26 32.39
CA GLN A 443 31.84 5.08 31.22
C GLN A 443 31.25 6.50 31.28
N ARG A 444 30.01 6.66 31.76
CA ARG A 444 29.38 7.98 31.94
C ARG A 444 30.08 8.80 33.01
N ARG A 445 30.44 8.18 34.14
CA ARG A 445 31.21 8.82 35.20
C ARG A 445 32.60 9.26 34.72
N ALA A 446 33.31 8.40 33.99
CA ALA A 446 34.62 8.75 33.43
C ALA A 446 34.55 9.91 32.41
N ARG A 447 33.45 10.01 31.63
CA ARG A 447 33.22 11.15 30.73
C ARG A 447 32.97 12.43 31.50
N ALA A 448 32.08 12.40 32.49
CA ALA A 448 31.76 13.55 33.33
C ALA A 448 32.98 14.08 34.09
N GLU A 449 33.78 13.19 34.68
CA GLU A 449 35.04 13.56 35.35
C GLU A 449 36.05 14.16 34.35
N SER A 450 36.09 13.65 33.12
CA SER A 450 36.98 14.18 32.08
C SER A 450 36.55 15.53 31.49
N GLU A 451 35.25 15.82 31.51
CA GLU A 451 34.66 17.10 31.10
C GLU A 451 34.83 18.14 32.19
N ALA A 452 34.53 17.79 33.45
CA ALA A 452 34.79 18.66 34.61
C ALA A 452 36.28 19.03 34.73
N ALA A 453 37.19 18.08 34.48
CA ALA A 453 38.64 18.37 34.46
C ALA A 453 39.05 19.28 33.29
N ALA A 454 38.38 19.18 32.14
CA ALA A 454 38.65 20.04 30.98
C ALA A 454 38.11 21.46 31.19
N GLU A 455 36.95 21.58 31.85
CA GLU A 455 36.33 22.86 32.21
C GLU A 455 37.13 23.58 33.31
N ALA A 456 37.59 22.84 34.33
CA ALA A 456 38.52 23.37 35.34
C ALA A 456 39.82 23.86 34.68
N ALA A 457 40.42 23.07 33.78
CA ALA A 457 41.64 23.48 33.08
C ALA A 457 41.42 24.70 32.15
N ALA A 458 40.23 24.83 31.54
CA ALA A 458 39.88 25.98 30.73
C ALA A 458 39.65 27.24 31.59
N SER A 459 39.08 27.10 32.78
CA SER A 459 38.90 28.22 33.72
C SER A 459 40.24 28.76 34.23
N VAL A 460 41.18 27.88 34.59
CA VAL A 460 42.53 28.27 35.02
C VAL A 460 43.31 28.93 33.88
N ALA A 461 43.13 28.47 32.64
CA ALA A 461 43.76 29.09 31.47
C ALA A 461 43.14 30.45 31.09
N ALA A 462 41.90 30.72 31.47
CA ALA A 462 41.23 32.00 31.21
C ALA A 462 41.65 33.09 32.20
N ASP A 463 41.97 32.72 33.45
CA ASP A 463 42.44 33.66 34.48
C ASP A 463 43.91 34.07 34.30
N ALA A 464 44.73 33.26 33.62
CA ALA A 464 46.16 33.49 33.41
C ALA A 464 46.52 34.54 32.32
N SER A 465 45.64 35.52 32.03
CA SER A 465 45.82 36.44 30.89
C SER A 465 46.83 37.60 31.10
N SER A 466 47.54 37.64 32.24
CA SER A 466 48.81 38.38 32.39
C SER A 466 49.60 37.81 33.56
N PRO A 467 50.62 36.96 33.32
CA PRO A 467 51.53 36.56 34.38
C PRO A 467 52.47 37.74 34.69
N GLU A 468 52.36 38.33 35.88
CA GLU A 468 53.25 39.41 36.32
C GLU A 468 54.52 38.88 37.02
N SER A 469 54.67 37.55 37.15
CA SER A 469 55.81 36.91 37.81
C SER A 469 56.35 35.68 37.06
N GLU A 470 57.66 35.46 37.14
CA GLU A 470 58.34 34.29 36.53
C GLU A 470 57.80 32.94 37.06
N GLU A 471 57.27 32.92 38.30
CA GLU A 471 56.66 31.71 38.88
C GLU A 471 55.33 31.32 38.19
N GLU A 472 54.57 32.28 37.65
CA GLU A 472 53.33 32.00 36.91
C GLU A 472 53.61 31.51 35.48
N GLU A 473 54.71 31.94 34.86
CA GLU A 473 55.13 31.46 33.54
C GLU A 473 55.57 29.99 33.62
N ASP A 474 56.34 29.62 34.65
CA ASP A 474 56.73 28.22 34.90
C ASP A 474 55.53 27.33 35.22
N ALA A 475 54.55 27.83 35.99
CA ALA A 475 53.30 27.12 36.25
C ALA A 475 52.45 26.92 34.99
N ALA A 476 52.38 27.93 34.11
CA ALA A 476 51.69 27.84 32.82
C ALA A 476 52.37 26.85 31.86
N VAL A 477 53.70 26.82 31.83
CA VAL A 477 54.48 25.84 31.04
C VAL A 477 54.27 24.43 31.58
N ALA A 478 54.27 24.24 32.91
CA ALA A 478 53.97 22.95 33.53
C ALA A 478 52.55 22.46 33.21
N ALA A 479 51.55 23.35 33.28
CA ALA A 479 50.16 23.05 32.93
C ALA A 479 49.99 22.70 31.44
N ALA A 480 50.65 23.43 30.54
CA ALA A 480 50.64 23.14 29.11
C ALA A 480 51.31 21.79 28.80
N THR A 481 52.38 21.45 29.52
CA THR A 481 53.08 20.17 29.36
C THR A 481 52.25 19.00 29.87
N ALA A 482 51.56 19.17 31.01
CA ALA A 482 50.61 18.19 31.53
C ALA A 482 49.41 17.98 30.59
N ALA A 483 48.86 19.05 30.01
CA ALA A 483 47.79 18.96 29.02
C ALA A 483 48.23 18.25 27.72
N ALA A 484 49.48 18.46 27.29
CA ALA A 484 50.05 17.76 26.14
C ALA A 484 50.25 16.26 26.43
N ALA A 485 50.68 15.89 27.63
CA ALA A 485 50.80 14.51 28.07
C ALA A 485 49.42 13.81 28.11
N ALA A 486 48.41 14.45 28.68
CA ALA A 486 47.04 13.94 28.72
C ALA A 486 46.44 13.72 27.31
N ARG A 487 46.74 14.60 26.35
CA ARG A 487 46.33 14.42 24.94
C ARG A 487 47.00 13.22 24.28
N ARG A 488 48.28 12.97 24.56
CA ARG A 488 49.00 11.79 24.04
C ARG A 488 48.42 10.49 24.59
N GLU A 489 48.06 10.47 25.88
CA GLU A 489 47.47 9.29 26.50
C GLU A 489 46.06 8.99 25.96
N ARG A 490 45.22 10.01 25.75
CA ARG A 490 43.92 9.83 25.07
C ARG A 490 44.07 9.28 23.65
N GLN A 491 45.11 9.69 22.91
CA GLN A 491 45.39 9.15 21.57
C GLN A 491 45.85 7.69 21.62
N ARG A 492 46.64 7.30 22.65
CA ARG A 492 47.07 5.93 22.88
C ARG A 492 45.88 5.01 23.16
N LEU A 493 45.02 5.38 24.11
CA LEU A 493 43.81 4.62 24.46
C LEU A 493 42.86 4.45 23.28
N ARG A 494 42.67 5.49 22.45
CA ARG A 494 41.83 5.40 21.25
C ARG A 494 42.42 4.44 20.20
N LYS A 495 43.75 4.41 20.06
CA LYS A 495 44.45 3.49 19.15
C LYS A 495 44.33 2.04 19.64
N GLU A 496 44.43 1.82 20.94
CA GLU A 496 44.23 0.51 21.59
C GLU A 496 42.77 0.02 21.43
N GLN A 497 41.77 0.89 21.63
CA GLN A 497 40.36 0.55 21.38
C GLN A 497 40.07 0.17 19.92
N MET A 498 40.63 0.91 18.95
CA MET A 498 40.48 0.54 17.53
C MET A 498 41.19 -0.78 17.19
N ALA A 499 42.35 -1.06 17.79
CA ALA A 499 43.03 -2.33 17.64
C ALA A 499 42.21 -3.49 18.24
N ALA A 500 41.59 -3.28 19.40
CA ALA A 500 40.70 -4.26 20.03
C ALA A 500 39.45 -4.56 19.19
N MET A 501 38.81 -3.53 18.62
CA MET A 501 37.69 -3.72 17.68
C MET A 501 38.12 -4.45 16.40
N ALA A 502 39.30 -4.13 15.85
CA ALA A 502 39.84 -4.83 14.68
C ALA A 502 40.13 -6.31 14.97
N ALA A 503 40.68 -6.62 16.15
CA ALA A 503 40.90 -7.99 16.59
C ALA A 503 39.59 -8.76 16.82
N ALA A 504 38.58 -8.13 17.41
CA ALA A 504 37.25 -8.72 17.57
C ALA A 504 36.60 -9.02 16.20
N ARG A 505 36.75 -8.12 15.23
CA ARG A 505 36.26 -8.31 13.85
C ARG A 505 36.99 -9.43 13.11
N ALA A 506 38.31 -9.56 13.32
CA ALA A 506 39.09 -10.65 12.75
C ALA A 506 38.69 -12.02 13.34
N ARG A 507 38.32 -12.09 14.63
CA ARG A 507 37.80 -13.32 15.26
C ARG A 507 36.40 -13.71 14.78
N ALA A 508 35.58 -12.73 14.41
CA ALA A 508 34.23 -12.96 13.87
C ALA A 508 34.23 -13.41 12.39
N SER A 509 35.33 -13.19 11.66
CA SER A 509 35.49 -13.60 10.26
C SER A 509 36.30 -14.90 10.20
N GLY A 510 35.62 -16.05 10.24
CA GLY A 510 36.25 -17.36 10.08
C GLY A 510 37.03 -17.53 8.75
N PRO A 511 37.89 -18.55 8.64
CA PRO A 511 38.83 -18.69 7.53
C PRO A 511 38.11 -19.07 6.23
N ILE A 512 38.22 -18.21 5.22
CA ILE A 512 37.83 -18.54 3.84
C ILE A 512 39.03 -19.23 3.18
N ILE A 513 38.81 -20.48 2.78
CA ILE A 513 39.75 -21.29 1.99
C ILE A 513 39.98 -20.60 0.65
N ALA A 514 41.22 -20.19 0.39
CA ALA A 514 41.65 -19.61 -0.87
C ALA A 514 41.84 -20.73 -1.91
N ALA A 515 41.13 -20.64 -3.02
CA ALA A 515 41.51 -21.32 -4.25
C ALA A 515 42.56 -20.47 -4.95
N GLU A 516 43.70 -21.11 -5.23
CA GLU A 516 44.74 -20.66 -6.14
C GLU A 516 44.14 -20.54 -7.55
N ASP A 517 44.38 -19.43 -8.24
CA ASP A 517 44.23 -19.36 -9.69
C ASP A 517 45.37 -18.52 -10.26
N ASP A 518 45.93 -19.11 -11.30
CA ASP A 518 47.24 -18.93 -11.91
C ASP A 518 47.51 -17.59 -12.60
N ASP A 519 48.81 -17.33 -12.74
CA ASP A 519 49.45 -16.35 -13.61
C ASP A 519 48.90 -16.39 -15.06
N ASP A 520 48.65 -15.22 -15.67
CA ASP A 520 48.96 -15.06 -17.10
C ASP A 520 49.24 -13.61 -17.50
N ASP A 521 50.21 -13.50 -18.40
CA ASP A 521 51.06 -12.36 -18.70
C ASP A 521 50.41 -11.25 -19.55
N GLY A 522 51.02 -10.06 -19.45
CA GLY A 522 50.66 -8.88 -20.22
C GLY A 522 50.88 -8.99 -21.73
N GLY A 523 50.18 -8.15 -22.50
CA GLY A 523 50.42 -8.03 -23.93
C GLY A 523 49.71 -6.85 -24.59
N ALA A 524 50.44 -5.74 -24.75
CA ALA A 524 50.04 -4.62 -25.57
C ALA A 524 50.16 -4.95 -27.08
N GLY A 525 49.24 -4.42 -27.91
CA GLY A 525 49.63 -3.98 -29.25
C GLY A 525 48.69 -4.25 -30.43
N ARG A 526 48.23 -3.13 -31.00
CA ARG A 526 48.07 -2.83 -32.44
C ARG A 526 46.93 -3.48 -33.23
N GLY A 527 46.06 -2.61 -33.74
CA GLY A 527 45.14 -2.93 -34.84
C GLY A 527 45.80 -2.91 -36.22
N ARG A 528 45.14 -3.57 -37.18
CA ARG A 528 45.06 -3.22 -38.61
C ARG A 528 43.93 -4.04 -39.29
N LYS A 529 43.54 -3.54 -40.47
CA LYS A 529 42.26 -3.70 -41.18
C LYS A 529 42.14 -4.95 -42.08
N ALA A 530 40.88 -5.27 -42.42
CA ALA A 530 40.31 -5.80 -43.69
C ALA A 530 40.63 -7.25 -44.18
N GLY A 531 39.57 -7.98 -44.58
CA GLY A 531 39.57 -9.33 -45.21
C GLY A 531 39.87 -9.32 -46.73
N PRO A 532 39.37 -10.25 -47.59
CA PRO A 532 38.46 -11.39 -47.36
C PRO A 532 38.81 -12.74 -48.12
N ARG A 533 37.94 -13.75 -47.93
CA ARG A 533 37.59 -14.91 -48.80
C ARG A 533 38.61 -16.06 -49.07
N GLY A 534 38.15 -17.29 -48.81
CA GLY A 534 38.59 -18.52 -49.47
C GLY A 534 38.18 -19.82 -48.77
N LYS A 535 37.18 -20.54 -49.28
CA LYS A 535 36.87 -21.97 -48.97
C LYS A 535 37.71 -22.87 -49.91
N PRO A 536 37.95 -24.16 -49.61
CA PRO A 536 37.00 -25.21 -50.04
C PRO A 536 36.86 -26.43 -49.10
N LYS A 537 35.89 -27.28 -49.48
CA LYS A 537 35.32 -28.50 -48.89
C LYS A 537 36.31 -29.68 -48.75
N ALA A 538 36.06 -30.62 -47.81
CA ALA A 538 35.71 -32.03 -48.09
C ALA A 538 35.73 -32.99 -46.85
N LYS A 539 34.63 -33.75 -46.72
CA LYS A 539 34.52 -35.22 -46.45
C LYS A 539 34.83 -35.84 -45.05
N SER A 540 33.75 -36.42 -44.48
CA SER A 540 33.55 -37.88 -44.27
C SER A 540 33.82 -38.54 -42.90
N LYS A 541 32.92 -39.51 -42.59
CA LYS A 541 32.86 -40.55 -41.51
C LYS A 541 32.44 -40.05 -40.12
N LYS A 542 31.22 -40.31 -39.59
CA LYS A 542 30.42 -41.55 -39.43
C LYS A 542 31.22 -42.71 -38.81
N ASN A 543 31.05 -42.92 -37.51
CA ASN A 543 31.12 -44.25 -36.90
C ASN A 543 30.18 -44.32 -35.69
N GLU A 544 29.13 -45.11 -35.87
CA GLU A 544 28.37 -45.78 -34.81
C GLU A 544 29.28 -46.83 -34.17
N ASN A 545 29.16 -47.06 -32.86
CA ASN A 545 29.40 -48.40 -32.36
C ASN A 545 28.45 -48.76 -31.20
N LYS A 546 27.81 -49.89 -31.40
CA LYS A 546 26.73 -50.52 -30.64
C LYS A 546 27.13 -51.99 -30.46
N ALA A 547 27.21 -52.47 -29.22
CA ALA A 547 26.98 -53.86 -28.77
C ALA A 547 27.35 -53.94 -27.27
N ARG A 548 26.49 -54.35 -26.32
CA ARG A 548 26.00 -55.72 -26.01
C ARG A 548 27.15 -56.73 -25.92
N ALA A 549 27.25 -57.67 -24.98
CA ALA A 549 26.51 -58.08 -23.79
C ALA A 549 27.30 -59.26 -23.14
N ARG A 550 26.83 -59.70 -21.95
CA ARG A 550 27.06 -60.99 -21.25
C ARG A 550 28.32 -61.08 -20.38
N ALA A 551 28.37 -61.85 -19.29
CA ALA A 551 27.41 -62.51 -18.37
C ALA A 551 28.25 -63.22 -17.29
N GLY A 552 27.66 -63.52 -16.12
CA GLY A 552 28.18 -64.50 -15.13
C GLY A 552 28.64 -63.85 -13.82
N SER A 553 27.85 -63.83 -12.75
CA SER A 553 27.43 -64.93 -11.85
C SER A 553 28.34 -65.05 -10.61
N ARG A 554 27.73 -64.84 -9.43
CA ARG A 554 27.88 -65.55 -8.13
C ARG A 554 27.90 -64.59 -6.93
N GLY A 555 26.85 -64.65 -6.11
CA GLY A 555 26.96 -64.44 -4.65
C GLY A 555 27.62 -65.67 -3.98
N PRO A 556 27.73 -65.78 -2.64
CA PRO A 556 26.86 -65.17 -1.62
C PRO A 556 27.59 -64.64 -0.34
N GLY A 557 26.81 -64.18 0.64
CA GLY A 557 27.24 -63.87 2.01
C GLY A 557 27.06 -62.39 2.33
N GLY A 558 26.17 -61.95 3.23
CA GLY A 558 25.95 -62.50 4.57
C GLY A 558 26.68 -61.58 5.55
N GLY A 559 25.99 -60.54 6.05
CA GLY A 559 26.56 -59.58 6.99
C GLY A 559 25.61 -58.41 7.27
N ALA A 560 24.76 -58.59 8.26
CA ALA A 560 23.95 -57.52 8.84
C ALA A 560 24.86 -56.51 9.58
N PRO A 561 24.72 -55.20 9.38
CA PRO A 561 25.30 -54.21 10.28
C PRO A 561 24.33 -53.89 11.44
N PRO A 562 24.86 -53.45 12.60
CA PRO A 562 24.15 -53.42 13.86
C PRO A 562 23.15 -52.26 13.96
N VAL A 563 22.03 -52.57 14.61
CA VAL A 563 21.01 -51.64 15.08
C VAL A 563 21.63 -50.69 16.10
N ALA A 564 22.00 -49.49 15.67
CA ALA A 564 22.35 -48.39 16.55
C ALA A 564 21.06 -47.75 17.08
N ARG A 565 20.91 -47.79 18.40
CA ARG A 565 19.83 -47.17 19.19
C ARG A 565 19.62 -45.70 18.78
N GLY A 566 18.41 -45.41 18.34
CA GLY A 566 17.96 -44.06 17.99
C GLY A 566 17.93 -43.14 19.20
N GLY A 567 18.70 -42.05 19.13
CA GLY A 567 18.32 -40.79 19.76
C GLY A 567 17.18 -40.20 18.94
N ALA A 568 16.02 -40.05 19.56
CA ALA A 568 14.86 -39.41 18.96
C ALA A 568 15.21 -37.96 18.59
N ALA A 569 15.45 -37.72 17.30
CA ALA A 569 15.39 -36.39 16.74
C ALA A 569 13.96 -35.87 16.90
N PRO A 570 13.74 -34.62 17.37
CA PRO A 570 12.41 -34.07 17.55
C PRO A 570 11.69 -34.09 16.20
N SER A 571 10.55 -34.78 16.16
CA SER A 571 9.74 -35.02 14.98
C SER A 571 9.06 -33.72 14.51
N SER A 572 9.80 -32.84 13.84
CA SER A 572 9.20 -31.74 13.04
C SER A 572 8.57 -32.25 11.73
N ALA A 573 8.37 -33.57 11.60
CA ALA A 573 8.05 -34.27 10.36
C ALA A 573 6.55 -34.29 10.01
N HIS A 574 5.67 -33.70 10.82
CA HIS A 574 4.22 -33.85 10.61
C HIS A 574 3.44 -32.55 10.79
N ASP A 575 3.85 -31.49 10.09
CA ASP A 575 2.88 -30.46 9.72
C ASP A 575 2.24 -30.85 8.37
N PRO A 576 1.07 -31.50 8.35
CA PRO A 576 0.41 -31.94 7.13
C PRO A 576 0.06 -30.76 6.21
N GLU A 577 -0.16 -29.58 6.79
CA GLU A 577 -0.47 -28.37 6.05
C GLU A 577 0.77 -27.84 5.31
N LEU A 578 1.94 -27.83 5.97
CA LEU A 578 3.21 -27.49 5.33
C LEU A 578 3.50 -28.42 4.14
N VAL A 579 3.26 -29.72 4.31
CA VAL A 579 3.43 -30.70 3.21
C VAL A 579 2.46 -30.41 2.06
N ALA A 580 1.19 -30.07 2.36
CA ALA A 580 0.21 -29.69 1.35
C ALA A 580 0.63 -28.41 0.59
N MET A 581 1.13 -27.39 1.31
CA MET A 581 1.65 -26.16 0.69
C MET A 581 2.85 -26.46 -0.22
N ILE A 582 3.79 -27.31 0.19
CA ILE A 582 4.95 -27.69 -0.63
C ILE A 582 4.52 -28.41 -1.91
N ARG A 583 3.54 -29.32 -1.85
CA ARG A 583 2.98 -29.97 -3.05
C ARG A 583 2.31 -28.96 -3.98
N SER A 584 1.51 -28.06 -3.40
CA SER A 584 0.87 -26.99 -4.16
C SER A 584 1.91 -26.07 -4.83
N LEU A 585 3.00 -25.73 -4.16
CA LEU A 585 4.08 -24.92 -4.72
C LEU A 585 4.77 -25.64 -5.89
N ALA A 586 5.00 -26.94 -5.76
CA ALA A 586 5.55 -27.76 -6.83
C ALA A 586 4.61 -27.80 -8.05
N ALA A 587 3.29 -27.86 -7.85
CA ALA A 587 2.31 -27.81 -8.94
C ALA A 587 2.29 -26.43 -9.62
N HIS A 588 2.23 -25.34 -8.85
CA HIS A 588 2.25 -23.97 -9.37
C HIS A 588 3.54 -23.69 -10.14
N SER A 589 4.70 -24.04 -9.60
CA SER A 589 5.99 -23.79 -10.27
C SER A 589 6.13 -24.52 -11.62
N ARG A 590 5.55 -25.72 -11.77
CA ARG A 590 5.52 -26.47 -13.03
C ARG A 590 4.52 -25.87 -14.02
N HIS A 591 3.34 -25.48 -13.53
CA HIS A 591 2.33 -24.83 -14.35
C HIS A 591 2.81 -23.44 -14.82
N ASN A 592 3.54 -22.72 -13.99
CA ASN A 592 3.96 -21.36 -14.29
C ASN A 592 5.35 -21.28 -14.92
N ASP A 593 5.88 -22.39 -15.46
CA ASP A 593 7.14 -22.35 -16.22
C ASP A 593 6.88 -21.96 -17.68
N TYR A 594 6.82 -20.65 -17.91
CA TYR A 594 6.63 -20.09 -19.25
C TYR A 594 7.78 -20.40 -20.19
N TYR A 595 9.02 -20.60 -19.71
CA TYR A 595 10.12 -20.98 -20.61
C TYR A 595 9.93 -22.42 -21.11
N ALA A 596 9.54 -23.32 -20.22
CA ALA A 596 9.16 -24.68 -20.60
C ALA A 596 7.92 -24.70 -21.53
N LEU A 597 6.94 -23.82 -21.31
CA LEU A 597 5.77 -23.66 -22.19
C LEU A 597 6.17 -23.34 -23.64
N PHE A 598 7.19 -22.51 -23.83
CA PHE A 598 7.74 -22.19 -25.15
C PHE A 598 8.79 -23.21 -25.66
N GLY A 599 9.09 -24.27 -24.91
CA GLY A 599 10.13 -25.24 -25.26
C GLY A 599 11.55 -24.65 -25.23
N ILE A 600 11.77 -23.60 -24.45
CA ILE A 600 13.04 -22.87 -24.35
C ILE A 600 13.71 -23.24 -23.03
N GLY A 601 14.83 -23.96 -23.09
CA GLY A 601 15.56 -24.37 -21.88
C GLY A 601 16.37 -23.27 -21.20
N ASP A 602 16.70 -22.18 -21.92
CA ASP A 602 17.54 -21.09 -21.41
C ASP A 602 16.73 -19.80 -21.16
N PRO A 603 16.60 -19.34 -19.91
CA PRO A 603 15.97 -18.05 -19.57
C PRO A 603 16.62 -16.83 -20.26
N ARG A 604 17.85 -16.95 -20.74
CA ARG A 604 18.60 -15.90 -21.46
C ARG A 604 18.33 -15.87 -22.96
N ALA A 605 17.46 -16.74 -23.49
CA ALA A 605 17.15 -16.78 -24.92
C ALA A 605 16.72 -15.39 -25.46
N PRO A 606 17.17 -14.97 -26.64
CA PRO A 606 16.79 -13.66 -27.18
C PRO A 606 15.27 -13.59 -27.42
N LEU A 607 14.67 -12.40 -27.32
CA LEU A 607 13.22 -12.21 -27.52
C LEU A 607 12.75 -12.73 -28.89
N ALA A 608 13.59 -12.65 -29.91
CA ALA A 608 13.33 -13.21 -31.24
C ALA A 608 13.10 -14.73 -31.22
N ALA A 609 13.83 -15.48 -30.38
CA ALA A 609 13.64 -16.92 -30.24
C ALA A 609 12.30 -17.24 -29.56
N ILE A 610 11.93 -16.48 -28.52
CA ILE A 610 10.64 -16.61 -27.83
C ILE A 610 9.49 -16.28 -28.80
N ALA A 611 9.60 -15.20 -29.56
CA ALA A 611 8.60 -14.81 -30.55
C ALA A 611 8.45 -15.85 -31.67
N LYS A 612 9.55 -16.50 -32.09
CA LYS A 612 9.51 -17.61 -33.05
C LYS A 612 8.78 -18.82 -32.48
N ALA A 613 9.15 -19.26 -31.27
CA ALA A 613 8.50 -20.37 -30.59
C ALA A 613 6.99 -20.12 -30.39
N ARG A 614 6.61 -18.89 -30.04
CA ARG A 614 5.19 -18.50 -29.97
C ARG A 614 4.45 -18.73 -31.29
N ARG A 615 5.01 -18.30 -32.42
CA ARG A 615 4.37 -18.46 -33.73
C ARG A 615 4.17 -19.93 -34.09
N GLU A 616 5.17 -20.77 -33.83
CA GLU A 616 5.09 -22.22 -34.05
C GLU A 616 4.00 -22.86 -33.18
N LEU A 617 3.91 -22.48 -31.91
CA LEU A 617 2.87 -22.97 -31.01
C LEU A 617 1.48 -22.45 -31.40
N THR A 618 1.35 -21.18 -31.80
CA THR A 618 0.07 -20.63 -32.29
C THR A 618 -0.42 -21.36 -33.53
N GLN A 619 0.48 -21.71 -34.46
CA GLN A 619 0.12 -22.51 -35.62
C GLN A 619 -0.28 -23.94 -35.22
N LYS A 620 0.41 -24.54 -34.24
CA LYS A 620 0.10 -25.89 -33.75
C LYS A 620 -1.26 -25.97 -33.03
N TYR A 621 -1.58 -24.95 -32.23
CA TYR A 621 -2.80 -24.89 -31.41
C TYR A 621 -3.92 -24.04 -32.02
N HIS A 622 -3.87 -23.76 -33.33
CA HIS A 622 -4.96 -23.06 -34.01
C HIS A 622 -6.22 -23.93 -34.00
N PRO A 623 -7.42 -23.39 -33.68
CA PRO A 623 -8.66 -24.18 -33.61
C PRO A 623 -8.96 -24.90 -34.93
N ASP A 624 -8.69 -24.26 -36.07
CA ASP A 624 -8.90 -24.84 -37.41
C ASP A 624 -8.04 -26.08 -37.70
N HIS A 625 -6.97 -26.32 -36.93
CA HIS A 625 -6.10 -27.47 -37.10
C HIS A 625 -6.49 -28.66 -36.20
N GLN A 626 -7.46 -28.49 -35.30
CA GLN A 626 -7.93 -29.55 -34.41
C GLN A 626 -9.19 -30.21 -34.98
N LYS A 627 -9.23 -31.55 -34.98
CA LYS A 627 -10.33 -32.32 -35.56
C LYS A 627 -11.52 -32.50 -34.62
N ASP A 628 -11.26 -32.59 -33.31
CA ASP A 628 -12.26 -32.90 -32.30
C ASP A 628 -12.62 -31.65 -31.48
N ASP A 629 -13.86 -31.53 -31.01
CA ASP A 629 -14.33 -30.37 -30.23
C ASP A 629 -13.61 -30.24 -28.87
N THR A 630 -13.34 -31.37 -28.23
CA THR A 630 -12.55 -31.42 -26.98
C THR A 630 -11.10 -30.98 -27.22
N ALA A 631 -10.51 -31.38 -28.36
CA ALA A 631 -9.18 -30.95 -28.78
C ALA A 631 -9.17 -29.44 -29.13
N ARG A 632 -10.23 -28.93 -29.76
CA ARG A 632 -10.42 -27.48 -30.04
C ARG A 632 -10.48 -26.67 -28.75
N ALA A 633 -11.26 -27.10 -27.76
CA ALA A 633 -11.35 -26.45 -26.46
C ALA A 633 -9.99 -26.41 -25.75
N SER A 634 -9.30 -27.56 -25.68
CA SER A 634 -7.97 -27.65 -25.06
C SER A 634 -6.93 -26.80 -25.80
N ALA A 635 -6.94 -26.79 -27.13
CA ALA A 635 -6.05 -25.95 -27.92
C ALA A 635 -6.30 -24.45 -27.71
N THR A 636 -7.57 -24.06 -27.57
CA THR A 636 -7.97 -22.67 -27.29
C THR A 636 -7.44 -22.23 -25.92
N GLU A 637 -7.59 -23.05 -24.89
CA GLU A 637 -7.05 -22.78 -23.55
C GLU A 637 -5.52 -22.65 -23.56
N GLN A 638 -4.83 -23.58 -24.24
CA GLN A 638 -3.37 -23.51 -24.39
C GLN A 638 -2.94 -22.24 -25.13
N LEU A 639 -3.67 -21.86 -26.18
CA LEU A 639 -3.38 -20.65 -26.95
C LEU A 639 -3.59 -19.38 -26.12
N GLN A 640 -4.65 -19.30 -25.33
CA GLN A 640 -4.90 -18.20 -24.39
C GLN A 640 -3.74 -18.08 -23.39
N ARG A 641 -3.29 -19.21 -22.81
CA ARG A 641 -2.17 -19.26 -21.87
C ARG A 641 -0.85 -18.84 -22.50
N ILE A 642 -0.55 -19.31 -23.72
CA ILE A 642 0.62 -18.89 -24.50
C ILE A 642 0.60 -17.38 -24.75
N ASN A 643 -0.56 -16.85 -25.15
CA ASN A 643 -0.72 -15.43 -25.44
C ASN A 643 -0.59 -14.55 -24.20
N SER A 644 -1.17 -14.98 -23.06
CA SER A 644 -1.05 -14.30 -21.77
C SER A 644 0.41 -14.29 -21.29
N ALA A 645 1.08 -15.45 -21.28
CA ALA A 645 2.47 -15.58 -20.86
C ALA A 645 3.41 -14.69 -21.72
N PHE A 646 3.23 -14.68 -23.04
CA PHE A 646 4.03 -13.85 -23.91
C PHE A 646 3.75 -12.36 -23.72
N THR A 647 2.48 -11.96 -23.76
CA THR A 647 2.08 -10.55 -23.82
C THR A 647 2.33 -9.85 -22.48
N ASN A 648 1.98 -10.50 -21.37
CA ASN A 648 2.01 -9.90 -20.04
C ASN A 648 3.40 -10.03 -19.39
N VAL A 649 4.14 -11.11 -19.68
CA VAL A 649 5.39 -11.41 -18.94
C VAL A 649 6.64 -11.40 -19.80
N LEU A 650 6.67 -12.05 -20.97
CA LEU A 650 7.92 -12.22 -21.71
C LEU A 650 8.23 -11.12 -22.72
N ARG A 651 7.22 -10.36 -23.17
CA ARG A 651 7.37 -9.30 -24.19
C ARG A 651 8.04 -8.04 -23.63
N ASN A 652 7.65 -7.60 -22.44
CA ASN A 652 8.23 -6.42 -21.80
C ASN A 652 9.56 -6.79 -21.11
N PRO A 653 10.67 -6.08 -21.38
CA PRO A 653 11.97 -6.35 -20.74
C PRO A 653 11.94 -6.32 -19.21
N GLN A 654 11.11 -5.46 -18.59
CA GLN A 654 11.04 -5.29 -17.14
C GLN A 654 10.33 -6.49 -16.48
N THR A 655 9.11 -6.83 -16.90
CA THR A 655 8.38 -7.99 -16.38
C THR A 655 9.14 -9.29 -16.64
N ARG A 656 9.82 -9.41 -17.79
CA ARG A 656 10.70 -10.53 -18.08
C ARG A 656 11.88 -10.62 -17.11
N LEU A 657 12.47 -9.50 -16.71
CA LEU A 657 13.55 -9.48 -15.73
C LEU A 657 13.07 -9.94 -14.35
N LEU A 658 11.87 -9.54 -13.94
CA LEU A 658 11.24 -10.01 -12.70
C LEU A 658 10.93 -11.51 -12.75
N TYR A 659 10.37 -12.00 -13.86
CA TYR A 659 10.15 -13.43 -14.07
C TYR A 659 11.47 -14.23 -14.05
N ASN A 660 12.55 -13.69 -14.62
CA ASN A 660 13.89 -14.29 -14.51
C ASN A 660 14.41 -14.35 -13.08
N LYS A 661 14.12 -13.34 -12.24
CA LYS A 661 14.42 -13.41 -10.80
C LYS A 661 13.62 -14.54 -10.14
N LEU A 662 12.32 -14.67 -10.44
CA LEU A 662 11.48 -15.75 -9.92
C LEU A 662 12.03 -17.14 -10.30
N CYS A 663 12.43 -17.35 -11.55
CA CYS A 663 13.05 -18.61 -11.99
C CYS A 663 14.32 -18.97 -11.20
N LYS A 664 15.12 -17.97 -10.78
CA LYS A 664 16.28 -18.22 -9.90
C LYS A 664 15.85 -18.68 -8.51
N TYR A 665 14.76 -18.13 -7.97
CA TYR A 665 14.19 -18.59 -6.70
C TYR A 665 13.63 -20.01 -6.80
N ARG A 666 12.97 -20.37 -7.91
CA ARG A 666 12.47 -21.74 -8.16
C ARG A 666 13.57 -22.80 -8.02
N ALA A 667 14.78 -22.51 -8.50
CA ALA A 667 15.92 -23.41 -8.32
C ALA A 667 16.28 -23.64 -6.83
N SER A 668 15.99 -22.66 -5.97
CA SER A 668 16.23 -22.68 -4.53
C SER A 668 15.03 -23.18 -3.72
N TYR A 669 13.85 -23.42 -4.33
CA TYR A 669 12.65 -23.86 -3.60
C TYR A 669 12.90 -25.11 -2.78
N LYS A 670 13.57 -26.13 -3.35
CA LYS A 670 13.89 -27.35 -2.61
C LYS A 670 14.69 -27.09 -1.34
N GLN A 671 15.64 -26.15 -1.37
CA GLN A 671 16.46 -25.82 -0.19
C GLN A 671 15.62 -25.09 0.86
N MET A 672 14.78 -24.15 0.43
CA MET A 672 13.85 -23.41 1.29
C MET A 672 12.78 -24.30 1.93
N THR A 673 12.24 -25.28 1.20
CA THR A 673 11.15 -26.14 1.66
C THR A 673 11.62 -27.38 2.43
N LEU A 674 12.79 -27.94 2.13
CA LEU A 674 13.29 -29.19 2.74
C LEU A 674 14.22 -28.98 3.94
N GLY A 675 14.70 -27.75 4.17
CA GLY A 675 15.38 -27.39 5.44
C GLY A 675 16.88 -27.37 5.35
N ALA A 676 17.40 -27.24 4.13
CA ALA A 676 18.83 -27.11 3.92
C ALA A 676 19.35 -25.71 4.29
N LEU A 677 18.46 -24.73 4.51
CA LEU A 677 18.82 -23.37 4.86
C LEU A 677 18.71 -23.14 6.37
N ASN A 678 19.69 -22.40 6.91
CA ASN A 678 19.63 -21.93 8.30
C ASN A 678 18.62 -20.77 8.46
N SER A 679 18.29 -20.41 9.70
CA SER A 679 17.31 -19.36 10.02
C SER A 679 17.65 -18.02 9.34
N ASP A 680 18.92 -17.62 9.30
CA ASP A 680 19.32 -16.33 8.70
C ASP A 680 19.17 -16.34 7.18
N GLN A 681 19.49 -17.45 6.52
CA GLN A 681 19.24 -17.66 5.10
C GLN A 681 17.75 -17.66 4.78
N LEU A 682 16.91 -18.27 5.64
CA LEU A 682 15.45 -18.23 5.49
C LEU A 682 14.89 -16.81 5.66
N ARG A 683 15.39 -16.02 6.62
CA ARG A 683 15.02 -14.60 6.79
C ARG A 683 15.40 -13.77 5.57
N LEU A 684 16.61 -13.97 5.04
CA LEU A 684 17.07 -13.29 3.82
C LEU A 684 16.22 -13.67 2.61
N ALA A 685 15.91 -14.97 2.45
CA ALA A 685 15.04 -15.45 1.38
C ALA A 685 13.62 -14.86 1.49
N ALA A 686 13.05 -14.81 2.69
CA ALA A 686 11.75 -14.19 2.94
C ALA A 686 11.75 -12.69 2.59
N SER A 687 12.80 -11.96 2.98
CA SER A 687 12.95 -10.53 2.63
C SER A 687 13.01 -10.34 1.12
N ASN A 688 13.79 -11.13 0.41
CA ASN A 688 13.91 -10.99 -1.04
C ASN A 688 12.63 -11.41 -1.79
N LEU A 689 11.92 -12.44 -1.31
CA LEU A 689 10.63 -12.85 -1.87
C LEU A 689 9.56 -11.77 -1.67
N LYS A 690 9.56 -11.05 -0.53
CA LYS A 690 8.67 -9.89 -0.31
C LYS A 690 8.94 -8.76 -1.30
N VAL A 691 10.21 -8.42 -1.54
CA VAL A 691 10.58 -7.41 -2.54
C VAL A 691 10.14 -7.85 -3.93
N LEU A 692 10.39 -9.11 -4.28
CA LEU A 692 9.96 -9.66 -5.57
C LEU A 692 8.43 -9.64 -5.72
N LEU A 693 7.68 -9.99 -4.68
CA LEU A 693 6.22 -9.95 -4.67
C LEU A 693 5.71 -8.53 -4.98
N LYS A 694 6.24 -7.53 -4.28
CA LYS A 694 5.90 -6.11 -4.48
C LYS A 694 6.20 -5.65 -5.91
N ASP A 695 7.37 -6.02 -6.44
CA ASP A 695 7.75 -5.70 -7.82
C ASP A 695 6.82 -6.39 -8.84
N VAL A 696 6.40 -7.64 -8.58
CA VAL A 696 5.50 -8.43 -9.44
C VAL A 696 4.09 -7.84 -9.46
N GLU A 697 3.57 -7.44 -8.30
CA GLU A 697 2.26 -6.80 -8.15
C GLU A 697 2.23 -5.42 -8.82
N ALA A 698 3.28 -4.60 -8.63
CA ALA A 698 3.37 -3.27 -9.23
C ALA A 698 3.36 -3.28 -10.77
N GLU A 699 3.87 -4.35 -11.39
CA GLU A 699 3.89 -4.51 -12.84
C GLU A 699 2.68 -5.29 -13.39
N ASN A 700 1.65 -5.54 -12.56
CA ASN A 700 0.42 -6.27 -12.93
C ASN A 700 0.70 -7.63 -13.59
N MET A 701 1.67 -8.39 -13.08
CA MET A 701 1.93 -9.73 -13.60
C MET A 701 0.79 -10.72 -13.28
N PRO A 702 0.63 -11.82 -14.06
CA PRO A 702 -0.46 -12.77 -13.87
C PRO A 702 -0.61 -13.28 -12.43
N MET A 703 -1.86 -13.38 -11.97
CA MET A 703 -2.19 -13.78 -10.59
C MET A 703 -1.59 -15.14 -10.18
N ASP A 704 -1.41 -16.06 -11.12
CA ASP A 704 -0.80 -17.37 -10.84
C ASP A 704 0.65 -17.26 -10.36
N LEU A 705 1.41 -16.27 -10.87
CA LEU A 705 2.78 -16.00 -10.42
C LEU A 705 2.79 -15.37 -9.03
N ILE A 706 1.85 -14.46 -8.76
CA ILE A 706 1.66 -13.84 -7.45
C ILE A 706 1.30 -14.91 -6.41
N ALA A 707 0.37 -15.82 -6.74
CA ALA A 707 -0.03 -16.94 -5.90
C ALA A 707 1.15 -17.87 -5.60
N GLU A 708 1.99 -18.19 -6.59
CA GLU A 708 3.21 -19.00 -6.38
C GLU A 708 4.18 -18.34 -5.39
N ILE A 709 4.45 -17.03 -5.54
CA ILE A 709 5.36 -16.30 -4.66
C ILE A 709 4.81 -16.24 -3.24
N ARG A 710 3.51 -15.92 -3.08
CA ARG A 710 2.83 -15.89 -1.77
C ARG A 710 2.88 -17.25 -1.09
N LEU A 711 2.67 -18.33 -1.83
CA LEU A 711 2.74 -19.69 -1.32
C LEU A 711 4.16 -20.05 -0.84
N CYS A 712 5.19 -19.71 -1.62
CA CYS A 712 6.58 -19.91 -1.21
C CYS A 712 6.93 -19.08 0.04
N LEU A 713 6.49 -17.83 0.10
CA LEU A 713 6.71 -16.95 1.25
C LEU A 713 6.02 -17.49 2.51
N GLY A 714 4.79 -17.99 2.39
CA GLY A 714 4.05 -18.62 3.49
C GLY A 714 4.78 -19.85 4.05
N ILE A 715 5.33 -20.70 3.17
CA ILE A 715 6.16 -21.85 3.59
C ILE A 715 7.40 -21.37 4.35
N VAL A 716 8.15 -20.40 3.82
CA VAL A 716 9.38 -19.90 4.48
C VAL A 716 9.05 -19.27 5.85
N GLN A 717 7.98 -18.48 5.94
CA GLN A 717 7.57 -17.85 7.20
C GLN A 717 7.12 -18.86 8.25
N ARG A 718 6.38 -19.89 7.84
CA ARG A 718 5.95 -20.96 8.76
C ARG A 718 7.14 -21.68 9.35
N ARG A 719 8.17 -21.93 8.54
CA ARG A 719 9.42 -22.56 8.99
C ARG A 719 10.33 -21.67 9.83
N LEU A 720 10.15 -20.36 9.81
CA LEU A 720 10.84 -19.45 10.73
C LEU A 720 10.17 -19.39 12.11
N LYS A 721 8.92 -19.85 12.24
CA LYS A 721 8.17 -19.92 13.50
C LYS A 721 8.37 -21.24 14.25
N VAL A 722 8.78 -22.28 13.54
CA VAL A 722 9.17 -23.60 14.07
C VAL A 722 10.64 -23.56 14.42
#